data_AF-A0A814UQC9-F1
#
_entry.id   AF-A0A814UQC9-F1
#
_cell.length_a   1.000
_cell.length_b   1.000
_cell.length_c   1.000
_cell.angle_alpha   90.00
_cell.angle_beta   90.00
_cell.angle_gamma   90.00
#
_symmetry.space_group_name_H-M   'P 1'
#
loop_
_entity.id
_entity.type
_entity.pdbx_description
1 polymer ?
#
loop_
_entity_poly.entity_id
_entity_poly.type
_entity_poly.pdbx_seq_one_letter_code
_entity_poly.pdbx_strand_id
1 'polypeptide(L)'
;MPTTTTATPSLSNETISMIAKQHLQSATERIDENKENITLIWFDPDIESHIDTETTIERLREINDYVLFYTELNQCRTRIQSIHNEKIFLIISDTQASKLLPSIMNLPQIDSIFIFCTDKTEDKNFTNEYVKIVGVYEDLDSLYLSLEEQVKFVEKQLETFHIFDQFQKSIGNLPKQSAEFFWFQILKNTIDRFPQNLNSKTQALDICRSYYRGNSKQLKEIDDFENNYQSNSAIQWYANKSFVYKLISKALRSEDINQLYNFRFFLRDLTKNLAREHHKLFESPEKTLTVYRGMRLSSEELNKFKENQGKIISTDGYLCTTRRRDKALASATKPTEYSNILPVVFEIQCDIQQLGNKIIFADIAEFSEHSSDREVLFDLDSGFRLENVEQDDDQVWIIKMNVTTDAQTSTHDYIEDTGRETDKKSKGIIFGQLMCQADHYDKSQRYFEQLLVYPNDEDIAWLEFNLGYVAQYKGDLKRARDLYDQAYDRMMHANPPRIQDSAYALSSIGTVLETQGKYDESRQFYERALKIRETFYPADHPDIALSLRNIGSLLYKRQKYPEALVFLQQALKIQEKYYPAIHPEIAYSLNLVGKVLLKQGKNSDSLKLSQQALKIQDKYYPDDHRDKIECLNNIAASYVKLKVPRMALVNYKRALAIQEKNLPVGHPDRASKCGYVVLILLIYWISEAIPVPVTSLLPLILFPLTGILKASDVASNYFKDTASLFFGSVTLAYAIQRVNLHRRAALFILTVVGSSTKWIMAGLMTTTCLISMWINNAASTSIMLPVALAIADEYEQHTNSLANINEHSIVTINCLTPTNIKDESTEQEQKVSSNDIIKLRKGLILCVTYSSVYGGLSTIVGSAATVFLKGYVDEWKEGVVAILFLSAILLWITRDLAGNGSGWGSLMSRNAVSNGTVALLMAVLTMILPNEKPRLNDWKYNPIIPWMDLSKNYPWGTLLMLGAGLSIAQAFQVY
;
A
#
# COMPACT_ATOMS: atom_id res chain seq x y z
N MET A 1 44.85 10.78 60.04
CA MET A 1 44.51 9.36 60.24
C MET A 1 43.03 9.18 59.89
N PRO A 2 42.62 8.14 59.14
CA PRO A 2 43.28 7.44 58.05
C PRO A 2 42.59 7.70 56.69
N THR A 3 43.29 7.33 55.63
CA THR A 3 42.90 7.23 54.22
C THR A 3 41.92 6.08 53.96
N THR A 4 40.81 6.36 53.28
CA THR A 4 40.02 5.34 52.56
C THR A 4 39.71 5.86 51.16
N THR A 5 40.52 5.44 50.20
CA THR A 5 40.25 5.46 48.77
C THR A 5 39.21 4.40 48.45
N THR A 6 38.00 4.80 48.06
CA THR A 6 37.02 3.93 47.39
C THR A 6 36.89 4.39 45.95
N ALA A 7 37.39 3.56 45.04
CA ALA A 7 37.27 3.71 43.61
C ALA A 7 35.79 3.76 43.19
N THR A 8 35.44 4.74 42.37
CA THR A 8 34.19 4.75 41.59
C THR A 8 34.28 3.65 40.53
N PRO A 9 33.24 2.81 40.34
CA PRO A 9 33.26 1.86 39.25
C PRO A 9 33.04 2.63 37.94
N SER A 10 34.05 2.61 37.07
CA SER A 10 33.89 3.04 35.67
C SER A 10 32.85 2.11 35.02
N LEU A 11 31.69 2.64 34.65
CA LEU A 11 30.76 1.90 33.80
C LEU A 11 31.49 1.49 32.52
N SER A 12 31.45 0.21 32.18
CA SER A 12 31.96 -0.29 30.91
C SER A 12 31.23 0.36 29.73
N ASN A 13 31.93 0.63 28.63
CA ASN A 13 31.36 1.20 27.41
C ASN A 13 30.13 0.42 26.89
N GLU A 14 30.06 -0.90 27.14
CA GLU A 14 28.88 -1.72 26.81
C GLU A 14 27.63 -1.33 27.61
N THR A 15 27.78 -0.91 28.86
CA THR A 15 26.67 -0.49 29.72
C THR A 15 26.16 0.89 29.31
N ILE A 16 27.05 1.78 28.87
CA ILE A 16 26.69 3.10 28.32
C ILE A 16 25.97 2.95 26.98
N SER A 17 26.46 2.07 26.09
CA SER A 17 25.77 1.74 24.81
C SER A 17 24.40 1.10 25.03
N MET A 18 24.26 0.20 26.00
CA MET A 18 22.98 -0.44 26.30
C MET A 18 21.94 0.55 26.87
N ILE A 19 22.39 1.48 27.73
CA ILE A 19 21.54 2.56 28.28
C ILE A 19 21.16 3.55 27.16
N ALA A 20 22.09 3.93 26.28
CA ALA A 20 21.82 4.78 25.12
C ALA A 20 20.81 4.14 24.15
N LYS A 21 20.94 2.85 23.86
CA LYS A 21 19.96 2.09 23.06
C LYS A 21 18.58 2.07 23.69
N GLN A 22 18.49 1.80 25.00
CA GLN A 22 17.21 1.84 25.71
C GLN A 22 16.58 3.24 25.72
N HIS A 23 17.38 4.31 25.81
CA HIS A 23 16.89 5.68 25.74
C HIS A 23 16.40 6.06 24.33
N LEU A 24 17.14 5.70 23.27
CA LEU A 24 16.75 5.96 21.89
C LEU A 24 15.47 5.19 21.49
N GLN A 25 15.38 3.91 21.86
CA GLN A 25 14.20 3.05 21.63
C GLN A 25 12.99 3.54 22.43
N SER A 26 13.17 3.85 23.72
CA SER A 26 12.06 4.33 24.57
C SER A 26 11.55 5.73 24.18
N ALA A 27 12.37 6.53 23.50
CA ALA A 27 12.00 7.83 22.96
C ALA A 27 11.28 7.76 21.60
N THR A 28 11.51 6.70 20.81
CA THR A 28 10.84 6.49 19.50
C THR A 28 9.58 5.62 19.61
N GLU A 29 9.49 4.72 20.59
CA GLU A 29 8.35 3.80 20.79
C GLU A 29 7.06 4.44 21.36
N ARG A 30 7.03 5.76 21.61
CA ARG A 30 5.89 6.42 22.31
C ARG A 30 4.94 7.23 21.43
N ILE A 31 5.18 7.37 20.12
CA ILE A 31 4.34 8.18 19.23
C ILE A 31 4.01 7.36 17.96
N ASP A 32 2.95 6.55 18.04
CA ASP A 32 2.53 5.65 16.94
C ASP A 32 2.02 6.39 15.69
N GLU A 33 1.62 7.66 15.80
CA GLU A 33 1.12 8.46 14.69
C GLU A 33 1.82 9.82 14.64
N ASN A 34 2.51 10.11 13.54
CA ASN A 34 3.02 11.45 13.26
C ASN A 34 1.83 12.43 13.25
N LYS A 35 1.97 13.60 13.87
CA LYS A 35 0.97 14.68 13.92
C LYS A 35 1.41 15.95 13.18
N GLU A 36 2.57 15.91 12.54
CA GLU A 36 3.10 16.97 11.68
C GLU A 36 2.94 16.67 10.18
N ASN A 37 3.13 17.69 9.35
CA ASN A 37 3.05 17.54 7.90
C ASN A 37 4.27 16.85 7.28
N ILE A 38 5.38 16.84 8.01
CA ILE A 38 6.70 16.35 7.59
C ILE A 38 7.15 15.31 8.62
N THR A 39 7.75 14.22 8.16
CA THR A 39 8.52 13.29 9.01
C THR A 39 9.99 13.57 8.79
N LEU A 40 10.71 13.94 9.86
CA LEU A 40 12.17 14.06 9.80
C LEU A 40 12.79 12.72 10.20
N ILE A 41 13.60 12.15 9.33
CA ILE A 41 14.32 10.90 9.57
C ILE A 41 15.80 11.20 9.56
N TRP A 42 16.51 10.83 10.62
CA TRP A 42 17.96 10.79 10.63
C TRP A 42 18.42 9.33 10.59
N PHE A 43 19.09 8.96 9.50
CA PHE A 43 19.72 7.66 9.36
C PHE A 43 21.24 7.80 9.49
N ASP A 44 21.77 7.28 10.59
CA ASP A 44 23.22 7.22 10.83
C ASP A 44 23.56 6.00 11.70
N PRO A 45 24.39 5.06 11.19
CA PRO A 45 24.85 3.92 11.98
C PRO A 45 25.66 4.31 13.22
N ASP A 46 26.33 5.47 13.19
CA ASP A 46 27.25 5.92 14.24
C ASP A 46 26.62 6.98 15.17
N ILE A 47 25.30 7.16 15.12
CA ILE A 47 24.56 8.18 15.90
C ILE A 47 24.82 8.11 17.42
N GLU A 48 25.09 6.90 17.93
CA GLU A 48 25.36 6.62 19.35
C GLU A 48 26.77 7.05 19.80
N SER A 49 27.69 7.28 18.86
CA SER A 49 29.09 7.65 19.13
C SER A 49 29.30 9.16 19.30
N HIS A 50 28.31 9.97 18.90
CA HIS A 50 28.34 11.41 19.08
C HIS A 50 28.09 11.76 20.56
N ILE A 51 29.02 12.50 21.17
CA ILE A 51 29.00 12.91 22.59
C ILE A 51 27.77 13.80 22.93
N ASP A 52 27.00 14.22 21.92
CA ASP A 52 25.92 15.21 21.98
C ASP A 52 24.58 14.71 21.37
N THR A 53 24.27 13.41 21.46
CA THR A 53 23.03 12.85 20.86
C THR A 53 21.76 13.47 21.47
N GLU A 54 21.69 13.70 22.79
CA GLU A 54 20.52 14.31 23.43
C GLU A 54 20.30 15.76 22.97
N THR A 55 21.36 16.57 22.93
CA THR A 55 21.29 17.98 22.50
C THR A 55 20.96 18.09 21.01
N THR A 56 21.43 17.15 20.19
CA THR A 56 21.08 17.03 18.77
C THR A 56 19.60 16.67 18.59
N ILE A 57 19.09 15.69 19.34
CA ILE A 57 17.67 15.30 19.32
C ILE A 57 16.78 16.47 19.73
N GLU A 58 17.14 17.19 20.80
CA GLU A 58 16.39 18.36 21.27
C GLU A 58 16.35 19.45 20.20
N ARG A 59 17.49 19.81 19.59
CA ARG A 59 17.54 20.83 18.52
C ARG A 59 16.75 20.42 17.28
N LEU A 60 16.80 19.16 16.84
CA LEU A 60 15.98 18.70 15.71
C LEU A 60 14.49 18.75 16.03
N ARG A 61 14.11 18.45 17.29
CA ARG A 61 12.74 18.58 17.77
C ARG A 61 12.27 20.03 17.87
N GLU A 62 13.18 21.00 17.96
CA GLU A 62 12.83 22.41 17.80
C GLU A 62 12.43 22.75 16.36
N ILE A 63 12.94 22.00 15.37
CA ILE A 63 12.66 22.19 13.94
C ILE A 63 11.42 21.40 13.51
N ASN A 64 11.34 20.12 13.88
CA ASN A 64 10.24 19.21 13.54
C ASN A 64 9.96 18.30 14.74
N ASP A 65 8.73 18.29 15.24
CA ASP A 65 8.39 17.55 16.46
C ASP A 65 8.48 16.02 16.28
N TYR A 66 8.35 15.53 15.04
CA TYR A 66 8.36 14.11 14.70
C TYR A 66 9.67 13.69 14.02
N VAL A 67 10.69 13.49 14.85
CA VAL A 67 12.03 13.03 14.44
C VAL A 67 12.21 11.54 14.73
N LEU A 68 12.53 10.76 13.70
CA LEU A 68 12.84 9.34 13.80
C LEU A 68 14.33 9.11 13.56
N PHE A 69 14.94 8.30 14.42
CA PHE A 69 16.35 7.94 14.32
C PHE A 69 16.47 6.47 13.98
N TYR A 70 17.30 6.15 12.98
CA TYR A 70 17.59 4.79 12.59
C TYR A 70 19.09 4.56 12.50
N THR A 71 19.54 3.47 13.14
CA THR A 71 20.90 2.94 12.99
C THR A 71 20.95 1.81 11.95
N GLU A 72 19.83 1.12 11.74
CA GLU A 72 19.70 0.02 10.78
C GLU A 72 18.99 0.45 9.48
N LEU A 73 19.66 0.21 8.35
CA LEU A 73 19.18 0.58 7.01
C LEU A 73 17.84 -0.07 6.64
N ASN A 74 17.64 -1.34 7.00
CA ASN A 74 16.40 -2.06 6.67
C ASN A 74 15.19 -1.49 7.43
N GLN A 75 15.38 -1.09 8.69
CA GLN A 75 14.32 -0.47 9.48
C GLN A 75 13.96 0.91 8.93
N CYS A 76 14.97 1.73 8.63
CA CYS A 76 14.77 3.03 7.99
C CYS A 76 14.00 2.90 6.66
N ARG A 77 14.40 1.95 5.80
CA ARG A 77 13.73 1.72 4.51
C ARG A 77 12.28 1.28 4.68
N THR A 78 12.04 0.32 5.58
CA THR A 78 10.68 -0.18 5.86
C THR A 78 9.79 0.95 6.36
N ARG A 79 10.32 1.82 7.22
CA ARG A 79 9.59 3.00 7.70
C ARG A 79 9.28 3.97 6.58
N ILE A 80 10.28 4.37 5.79
CA ILE A 80 10.10 5.28 4.65
C ILE A 80 8.96 4.78 3.76
N GLN A 81 8.96 3.49 3.40
CA GLN A 81 7.93 2.90 2.54
C GLN A 81 6.54 2.86 3.16
N SER A 82 6.44 2.83 4.51
CA SER A 82 5.16 2.83 5.23
C SER A 82 4.48 4.20 5.32
N ILE A 83 5.20 5.30 5.07
CA ILE A 83 4.69 6.67 5.24
C ILE A 83 4.07 7.14 3.92
N HIS A 84 2.74 7.21 3.82
CA HIS A 84 2.07 7.54 2.56
C HIS A 84 1.61 8.99 2.41
N ASN A 85 1.23 9.67 3.51
CA ASN A 85 0.53 10.97 3.47
C ASN A 85 1.39 12.14 3.98
N GLU A 86 2.70 11.94 4.10
CA GLU A 86 3.62 12.90 4.70
C GLU A 86 4.86 13.04 3.85
N LYS A 87 5.48 14.21 3.91
CA LYS A 87 6.76 14.45 3.25
C LYS A 87 7.87 14.00 4.17
N ILE A 88 8.84 13.27 3.64
CA ILE A 88 9.99 12.76 4.39
C ILE A 88 11.18 13.67 4.12
N PHE A 89 11.77 14.18 5.20
CA PHE A 89 13.04 14.86 5.19
C PHE A 89 14.06 13.88 5.75
N LEU A 90 15.10 13.57 4.99
CA LEU A 90 16.05 12.52 5.35
C LEU A 90 17.44 13.11 5.54
N ILE A 91 17.99 12.96 6.74
CA ILE A 91 19.38 13.26 7.06
C ILE A 91 20.17 11.95 6.95
N ILE A 92 21.27 11.97 6.21
CA ILE A 92 22.12 10.80 5.96
C ILE A 92 23.59 11.17 6.17
N SER A 93 24.37 10.28 6.79
CA SER A 93 25.83 10.41 6.79
C SER A 93 26.43 10.13 5.41
N ASP A 94 27.52 10.81 5.08
CA ASP A 94 28.27 10.70 3.82
C ASP A 94 28.66 9.27 3.44
N THR A 95 29.17 8.49 4.40
CA THR A 95 29.58 7.09 4.21
C THR A 95 28.42 6.18 3.79
N GLN A 96 27.18 6.56 4.12
CA GLN A 96 25.98 5.78 3.83
C GLN A 96 25.13 6.37 2.69
N ALA A 97 25.30 7.65 2.36
CA ALA A 97 24.60 8.31 1.27
C ALA A 97 24.76 7.52 -0.05
N SER A 98 25.99 7.11 -0.39
CA SER A 98 26.29 6.30 -1.58
C SER A 98 25.55 4.94 -1.63
N LYS A 99 25.24 4.35 -0.46
CA LYS A 99 24.56 3.05 -0.36
C LYS A 99 23.04 3.17 -0.38
N LEU A 100 22.50 4.23 0.23
CA LEU A 100 21.07 4.40 0.44
C LEU A 100 20.41 5.13 -0.75
N LEU A 101 21.02 6.22 -1.24
CA LEU A 101 20.44 7.12 -2.26
C LEU A 101 19.89 6.37 -3.48
N PRO A 102 20.61 5.43 -4.15
CA PRO A 102 20.11 4.78 -5.36
C PRO A 102 18.78 4.02 -5.16
N SER A 103 18.47 3.61 -3.92
CA SER A 103 17.27 2.83 -3.59
C SER A 103 16.06 3.66 -3.17
N ILE A 104 16.26 4.90 -2.75
CA ILE A 104 15.20 5.73 -2.15
C ILE A 104 14.90 7.01 -2.92
N MET A 105 15.82 7.48 -3.78
CA MET A 105 15.70 8.76 -4.48
C MET A 105 14.42 8.89 -5.33
N ASN A 106 13.92 7.79 -5.90
CA ASN A 106 12.71 7.81 -6.72
C ASN A 106 11.40 7.75 -5.92
N LEU A 107 11.44 7.61 -4.59
CA LEU A 107 10.23 7.53 -3.78
C LEU A 107 9.55 8.91 -3.66
N PRO A 108 8.28 9.09 -4.06
CA PRO A 108 7.62 10.38 -4.08
C PRO A 108 7.41 10.98 -2.67
N GLN A 109 7.46 10.14 -1.64
CA GLN A 109 7.33 10.52 -0.23
C GLN A 109 8.56 11.28 0.26
N ILE A 110 9.76 10.99 -0.26
CA ILE A 110 10.98 11.71 0.08
C ILE A 110 11.01 13.01 -0.71
N ASP A 111 10.98 14.10 0.05
CA ASP A 111 10.95 15.46 -0.47
C ASP A 111 12.37 16.05 -0.54
N SER A 112 13.08 15.97 0.59
CA SER A 112 14.38 16.62 0.79
C SER A 112 15.37 15.68 1.48
N ILE A 113 16.62 15.67 1.03
CA ILE A 113 17.72 14.90 1.61
C ILE A 113 18.86 15.84 1.99
N PHE A 114 19.39 15.67 3.20
CA PHE A 114 20.48 16.45 3.76
C PHE A 114 21.63 15.49 4.06
N ILE A 115 22.82 15.76 3.51
CA ILE A 115 24.01 14.94 3.79
C ILE A 115 24.83 15.65 4.87
N PHE A 116 25.09 14.95 5.97
CA PHE A 116 25.97 15.43 7.03
C PHE A 116 27.34 14.74 6.92
N CYS A 117 28.41 15.51 6.71
CA CYS A 117 29.78 15.02 6.58
C CYS A 117 30.60 15.38 7.82
N THR A 118 31.23 14.39 8.44
CA THR A 118 32.16 14.61 9.57
C THR A 118 33.63 14.62 9.14
N ASP A 119 33.98 13.98 8.01
CA ASP A 119 35.35 13.91 7.49
C ASP A 119 35.54 14.71 6.18
N LYS A 120 36.64 15.47 6.13
CA LYS A 120 36.90 16.51 5.10
C LYS A 120 37.34 15.99 3.72
N THR A 121 37.37 14.67 3.48
CA THR A 121 38.28 14.10 2.47
C THR A 121 37.67 13.30 1.31
N GLU A 122 36.35 13.11 1.19
CA GLU A 122 35.77 12.40 0.04
C GLU A 122 34.67 13.19 -0.71
N ASP A 123 34.55 12.90 -2.01
CA ASP A 123 34.12 13.78 -3.10
C ASP A 123 32.76 14.51 -2.94
N LYS A 124 32.83 15.84 -3.04
CA LYS A 124 31.71 16.80 -3.07
C LYS A 124 30.93 16.83 -4.40
N ASN A 125 30.56 15.68 -4.96
CA ASN A 125 29.81 15.61 -6.24
C ASN A 125 28.38 15.04 -6.12
N PHE A 126 27.91 14.69 -4.92
CA PHE A 126 26.55 14.14 -4.72
C PHE A 126 25.42 15.09 -5.16
N THR A 127 25.59 16.41 -4.95
CA THR A 127 24.57 17.41 -5.28
C THR A 127 24.24 17.45 -6.78
N ASN A 128 25.21 17.16 -7.65
CA ASN A 128 25.02 17.20 -9.10
C ASN A 128 24.38 15.91 -9.65
N GLU A 129 24.39 14.80 -8.90
CA GLU A 129 23.90 13.49 -9.35
C GLU A 129 22.43 13.23 -8.91
N TYR A 130 21.99 13.85 -7.81
CA TYR A 130 20.73 13.53 -7.13
C TYR A 130 19.93 14.78 -6.73
N VAL A 131 18.84 15.05 -7.45
CA VAL A 131 18.05 16.30 -7.36
C VAL A 131 17.36 16.54 -6.01
N LYS A 132 17.13 15.49 -5.20
CA LYS A 132 16.55 15.60 -3.84
C LYS A 132 17.53 16.02 -2.77
N ILE A 133 18.82 16.08 -3.08
CA ILE A 133 19.84 16.52 -2.12
C ILE A 133 19.81 18.04 -2.05
N VAL A 134 19.38 18.56 -0.89
CA VAL A 134 19.33 20.00 -0.62
C VAL A 134 20.74 20.55 -0.42
N GLY A 135 21.61 19.79 0.24
CA GLY A 135 22.97 20.21 0.52
C GLY A 135 23.79 19.17 1.26
N VAL A 136 25.10 19.45 1.30
CA VAL A 136 26.09 18.73 2.09
C VAL A 136 26.60 19.69 3.16
N TYR A 137 26.53 19.28 4.42
CA TYR A 137 26.79 20.13 5.59
C TYR A 137 27.93 19.57 6.41
N GLU A 138 28.88 20.42 6.77
CA GLU A 138 30.06 20.09 7.59
C GLU A 138 29.85 20.43 9.07
N ASP A 139 28.83 21.24 9.38
CA ASP A 139 28.47 21.70 10.72
C ASP A 139 26.97 21.59 10.97
N LEU A 140 26.61 21.31 12.24
CA LEU A 140 25.22 21.11 12.65
C LEU A 140 24.40 22.40 12.54
N ASP A 141 24.98 23.57 12.79
CA ASP A 141 24.24 24.84 12.78
C ASP A 141 23.77 25.19 11.35
N SER A 142 24.61 24.99 10.33
CA SER A 142 24.24 25.17 8.92
C SER A 142 23.21 24.14 8.45
N LEU A 143 23.33 22.89 8.92
CA LEU A 143 22.32 21.85 8.66
C LEU A 143 20.96 22.26 9.24
N TYR A 144 20.93 22.70 10.50
CA TYR A 144 19.70 23.14 11.17
C TYR A 144 19.06 24.34 10.48
N LEU A 145 19.85 25.37 10.12
CA LEU A 145 19.34 26.53 9.38
C LEU A 145 18.70 26.13 8.05
N SER A 146 19.34 25.20 7.32
CA SER A 146 18.81 24.73 6.04
C SER A 146 17.58 23.85 6.19
N LEU A 147 17.55 22.98 7.21
CA LEU A 147 16.36 22.20 7.57
C LEU A 147 15.18 23.11 7.90
N GLU A 148 15.39 24.13 8.75
CA GLU A 148 14.35 25.12 9.07
C GLU A 148 13.82 25.83 7.82
N GLU A 149 14.71 26.25 6.93
CA GLU A 149 14.31 26.94 5.71
C GLU A 149 13.48 26.02 4.80
N GLN A 150 13.87 24.76 4.67
CA GLN A 150 13.14 23.78 3.85
C GLN A 150 11.81 23.37 4.47
N VAL A 151 11.73 23.21 5.79
CA VAL A 151 10.46 22.93 6.50
C VAL A 151 9.49 24.10 6.27
N LYS A 152 9.95 25.34 6.52
CA LYS A 152 9.15 26.56 6.27
C LYS A 152 8.73 26.70 4.81
N PHE A 153 9.54 26.19 3.89
CA PHE A 153 9.24 26.19 2.46
C PHE A 153 8.18 25.15 2.10
N VAL A 154 8.36 23.89 2.47
CA VAL A 154 7.42 22.80 2.17
C VAL A 154 6.06 23.03 2.82
N GLU A 155 6.00 23.52 4.06
CA GLU A 155 4.75 23.91 4.70
C GLU A 155 3.93 24.93 3.89
N LYS A 156 4.60 25.84 3.18
CA LYS A 156 3.92 26.79 2.27
C LYS A 156 3.45 26.14 0.97
N GLN A 157 3.92 24.95 0.61
CA GLN A 157 3.57 24.25 -0.63
C GLN A 157 2.52 23.16 -0.45
N LEU A 158 2.20 22.77 0.77
CA LEU A 158 1.38 21.59 1.07
C LEU A 158 -0.12 21.74 0.78
N GLU A 159 -0.56 22.89 0.26
CA GLU A 159 -1.97 23.11 -0.09
C GLU A 159 -2.31 22.42 -1.41
N THR A 160 -3.43 21.71 -1.39
CA THR A 160 -3.99 21.05 -2.56
C THR A 160 -5.25 21.74 -3.04
N PHE A 161 -5.51 21.63 -4.34
CA PHE A 161 -6.62 22.28 -5.01
C PHE A 161 -7.60 21.23 -5.55
N HIS A 162 -8.88 21.38 -5.22
CA HIS A 162 -9.97 20.55 -5.74
C HIS A 162 -10.71 21.30 -6.84
N ILE A 163 -10.97 20.65 -7.97
CA ILE A 163 -11.59 21.26 -9.14
C ILE A 163 -13.04 20.81 -9.24
N PHE A 164 -13.94 21.77 -9.48
CA PHE A 164 -15.35 21.51 -9.72
C PHE A 164 -15.84 22.15 -11.01
N ASP A 165 -16.53 21.34 -11.80
CA ASP A 165 -17.20 21.81 -13.00
C ASP A 165 -18.60 22.31 -12.63
N GLN A 166 -18.78 23.63 -12.60
CA GLN A 166 -20.08 24.25 -12.35
C GLN A 166 -21.17 23.88 -13.37
N PHE A 167 -20.76 23.44 -14.57
CA PHE A 167 -21.68 22.97 -15.61
C PHE A 167 -21.99 21.49 -15.47
N GLN A 168 -21.55 20.87 -14.37
CA GLN A 168 -21.89 19.51 -14.05
C GLN A 168 -23.40 19.34 -14.02
N LYS A 169 -23.82 18.27 -14.68
CA LYS A 169 -25.21 18.01 -15.07
C LYS A 169 -26.11 17.57 -13.91
N SER A 170 -25.56 17.12 -12.78
CA SER A 170 -26.31 16.70 -11.59
C SER A 170 -25.48 16.91 -10.33
N ILE A 171 -26.14 17.41 -9.29
CA ILE A 171 -25.58 17.63 -7.96
C ILE A 171 -26.03 16.52 -6.97
N GLY A 172 -27.11 15.79 -7.25
CA GLY A 172 -27.62 14.73 -6.36
C GLY A 172 -26.74 13.47 -6.28
N ASN A 173 -26.11 13.07 -7.40
CA ASN A 173 -25.09 12.01 -7.42
C ASN A 173 -23.76 12.62 -7.87
N LEU A 174 -23.00 13.13 -6.91
CA LEU A 174 -21.69 13.72 -7.17
C LEU A 174 -20.69 12.62 -7.57
N PRO A 175 -19.93 12.79 -8.67
CA PRO A 175 -18.68 12.09 -8.86
C PRO A 175 -17.76 12.36 -7.67
N LYS A 176 -16.89 11.40 -7.38
CA LYS A 176 -15.97 11.49 -6.24
C LYS A 176 -15.19 12.82 -6.18
N GLN A 177 -14.67 13.29 -7.31
CA GLN A 177 -13.93 14.56 -7.40
C GLN A 177 -14.79 15.77 -6.98
N SER A 178 -16.06 15.77 -7.34
CA SER A 178 -16.99 16.84 -6.98
C SER A 178 -17.40 16.75 -5.50
N ALA A 179 -17.51 15.53 -4.97
CA ALA A 179 -17.75 15.33 -3.53
C ALA A 179 -16.56 15.81 -2.68
N GLU A 180 -15.32 15.54 -3.13
CA GLU A 180 -14.09 16.10 -2.55
C GLU A 180 -14.09 17.63 -2.63
N PHE A 181 -14.53 18.21 -3.75
CA PHE A 181 -14.66 19.67 -3.86
C PHE A 181 -15.55 20.25 -2.77
N PHE A 182 -16.74 19.67 -2.54
CA PHE A 182 -17.76 20.12 -1.58
C PHE A 182 -17.42 19.87 -0.11
N TRP A 183 -16.37 19.08 0.15
CA TRP A 183 -16.01 18.65 1.49
C TRP A 183 -15.82 19.83 2.45
N PHE A 184 -14.99 20.80 2.08
CA PHE A 184 -14.61 21.91 2.94
C PHE A 184 -15.72 22.97 3.07
N GLN A 185 -16.55 23.16 2.04
CA GLN A 185 -17.69 24.08 2.04
C GLN A 185 -18.79 23.56 2.96
N ILE A 186 -19.07 22.26 2.92
CA ILE A 186 -20.04 21.65 3.84
C ILE A 186 -19.43 21.54 5.25
N LEU A 187 -18.15 21.18 5.39
CA LEU A 187 -17.46 21.17 6.67
C LEU A 187 -17.61 22.53 7.36
N LYS A 188 -17.31 23.65 6.69
CA LYS A 188 -17.50 25.00 7.24
C LYS A 188 -18.91 25.21 7.78
N ASN A 189 -19.90 24.79 7.02
CA ASN A 189 -21.31 24.86 7.38
C ASN A 189 -21.69 23.99 8.59
N THR A 190 -20.89 22.97 8.91
CA THR A 190 -21.07 22.08 10.08
C THR A 190 -20.24 22.47 11.30
N ILE A 191 -19.15 23.23 11.16
CA ILE A 191 -18.28 23.60 12.29
C ILE A 191 -19.07 24.31 13.41
N ASP A 192 -20.05 25.14 13.04
CA ASP A 192 -20.90 25.83 14.03
C ASP A 192 -21.80 24.90 14.85
N ARG A 193 -22.06 23.68 14.37
CA ARG A 193 -22.79 22.64 15.10
C ARG A 193 -21.93 21.92 16.12
N PHE A 194 -20.61 21.97 15.97
CA PHE A 194 -19.71 21.36 16.94
C PHE A 194 -19.78 22.10 18.28
N PRO A 195 -19.79 21.38 19.42
CA PRO A 195 -20.03 21.96 20.72
C PRO A 195 -18.82 22.79 21.14
N GLN A 196 -19.08 24.05 21.48
CA GLN A 196 -18.09 25.00 21.95
C GLN A 196 -18.23 25.14 23.47
N ASN A 197 -17.66 24.19 24.21
CA ASN A 197 -17.67 24.20 25.68
C ASN A 197 -16.25 24.37 26.19
N LEU A 198 -16.06 24.92 27.39
CA LEU A 198 -14.71 25.02 27.98
C LEU A 198 -14.01 23.64 28.05
N ASN A 199 -14.80 22.59 28.29
CA ASN A 199 -14.33 21.21 28.27
C ASN A 199 -13.74 20.77 26.91
N SER A 200 -14.22 21.31 25.78
CA SER A 200 -13.64 20.99 24.47
C SER A 200 -12.31 21.71 24.24
N LYS A 201 -12.12 22.92 24.79
CA LYS A 201 -10.80 23.58 24.85
C LYS A 201 -9.83 22.73 25.67
N THR A 202 -10.22 22.32 26.89
CA THR A 202 -9.35 21.53 27.77
C THR A 202 -9.01 20.17 27.16
N GLN A 203 -9.99 19.45 26.60
CA GLN A 203 -9.72 18.20 25.87
C GLN A 203 -8.72 18.39 24.74
N ALA A 204 -8.87 19.44 23.92
CA ALA A 204 -7.95 19.69 22.82
C ALA A 204 -6.53 19.96 23.31
N LEU A 205 -6.38 20.71 24.41
CA LEU A 205 -5.08 21.00 25.02
C LEU A 205 -4.46 19.76 25.67
N ASP A 206 -5.23 18.92 26.35
CA ASP A 206 -4.74 17.67 26.91
C ASP A 206 -4.26 16.71 25.82
N ILE A 207 -4.97 16.68 24.68
CA ILE A 207 -4.55 15.97 23.48
C ILE A 207 -3.22 16.55 22.96
N CYS A 208 -3.10 17.88 22.85
CA CYS A 208 -1.82 18.50 22.47
C CYS A 208 -0.69 18.15 23.43
N ARG A 209 -0.91 18.20 24.75
CA ARG A 209 0.09 17.81 25.75
C ARG A 209 0.52 16.36 25.60
N SER A 210 -0.43 15.49 25.25
CA SER A 210 -0.13 14.09 24.95
C SER A 210 0.70 13.95 23.67
N TYR A 211 0.42 14.76 22.64
CA TYR A 211 1.14 14.75 21.36
C TYR A 211 2.58 15.24 21.52
N TYR A 212 2.78 16.36 22.19
CA TYR A 212 4.09 16.99 22.36
C TYR A 212 4.80 16.55 23.65
N ARG A 213 4.45 15.36 24.17
CA ARG A 213 5.05 14.84 25.39
C ARG A 213 6.56 14.65 25.19
N GLY A 214 7.36 15.39 25.95
CA GLY A 214 8.81 15.37 25.86
C GLY A 214 9.42 16.47 25.00
N ASN A 215 8.62 17.32 24.35
CA ASN A 215 9.09 18.59 23.80
C ASN A 215 8.78 19.73 24.79
N SER A 216 9.79 20.15 25.57
CA SER A 216 9.59 21.18 26.60
C SER A 216 9.20 22.55 26.05
N LYS A 217 9.59 22.87 24.80
CA LYS A 217 9.27 24.14 24.16
C LYS A 217 7.80 24.17 23.76
N GLN A 218 7.33 23.14 23.05
CA GLN A 218 5.92 23.01 22.67
C GLN A 218 5.00 22.92 23.90
N LEU A 219 5.42 22.22 24.96
CA LEU A 219 4.65 22.17 26.20
C LEU A 219 4.52 23.54 26.87
N LYS A 220 5.60 24.35 26.88
CA LYS A 220 5.52 25.74 27.34
C LYS A 220 4.62 26.59 26.45
N GLU A 221 4.71 26.45 25.13
CA GLU A 221 3.81 27.15 24.19
C GLU A 221 2.35 26.79 24.43
N ILE A 222 2.04 25.52 24.76
CA ILE A 222 0.68 25.06 25.11
C ILE A 222 0.22 25.66 26.45
N ASP A 223 1.09 25.72 27.45
CA ASP A 223 0.75 26.32 28.75
C ASP A 223 0.56 27.85 28.63
N ASP A 224 1.42 28.52 27.86
CA ASP A 224 1.29 29.95 27.52
C ASP A 224 0.01 30.20 26.73
N PHE A 225 -0.32 29.32 25.79
CA PHE A 225 -1.58 29.34 25.07
C PHE A 225 -2.77 29.16 26.02
N GLU A 226 -2.76 28.18 26.92
CA GLU A 226 -3.88 27.94 27.83
C GLU A 226 -4.19 29.17 28.69
N ASN A 227 -3.14 29.82 29.21
CA ASN A 227 -3.21 30.97 30.09
C ASN A 227 -3.61 32.26 29.37
N ASN A 228 -3.12 32.48 28.15
CA ASN A 228 -3.28 33.75 27.44
C ASN A 228 -4.34 33.72 26.33
N TYR A 229 -4.80 32.55 25.89
CA TYR A 229 -5.75 32.44 24.79
C TYR A 229 -7.09 33.10 25.13
N GLN A 230 -7.47 34.06 24.29
CA GLN A 230 -8.79 34.66 24.26
C GLN A 230 -9.47 34.33 22.93
N SER A 231 -10.78 34.13 22.94
CA SER A 231 -11.51 33.77 21.71
C SER A 231 -11.44 34.80 20.59
N ASN A 232 -11.00 36.04 20.81
CA ASN A 232 -10.72 37.05 19.77
C ASN A 232 -9.29 36.96 19.17
N SER A 233 -8.37 36.28 19.85
CA SER A 233 -6.97 36.12 19.45
C SER A 233 -6.73 34.91 18.53
N ALA A 234 -7.79 34.21 18.10
CA ALA A 234 -7.64 32.96 17.34
C ALA A 234 -6.89 33.14 16.01
N ILE A 235 -7.10 34.27 15.33
CA ILE A 235 -6.37 34.59 14.09
C ILE A 235 -4.87 34.74 14.37
N GLN A 236 -4.48 35.42 15.45
CA GLN A 236 -3.09 35.60 15.84
C GLN A 236 -2.40 34.26 16.10
N TRP A 237 -3.05 33.37 16.86
CA TRP A 237 -2.51 32.05 17.14
C TRP A 237 -2.39 31.15 15.90
N TYR A 238 -3.29 31.31 14.94
CA TYR A 238 -3.21 30.61 13.66
C TYR A 238 -2.13 31.21 12.74
N ALA A 239 -2.05 32.54 12.64
CA ALA A 239 -1.10 33.27 11.79
C ALA A 239 0.35 33.09 12.24
N ASN A 240 0.59 33.00 13.56
CA ASN A 240 1.93 32.79 14.13
C ASN A 240 2.45 31.36 13.97
N LYS A 241 1.79 30.52 13.15
CA LYS A 241 2.20 29.14 12.86
C LYS A 241 2.45 28.28 14.12
N SER A 242 1.67 28.53 15.16
CA SER A 242 1.73 27.76 16.41
C SER A 242 1.36 26.29 16.21
N PHE A 243 1.47 25.46 17.26
CA PHE A 243 0.98 24.09 17.23
C PHE A 243 -0.49 23.97 16.76
N VAL A 244 -1.31 25.01 16.98
CA VAL A 244 -2.71 25.06 16.52
C VAL A 244 -2.79 25.09 15.00
N TYR A 245 -1.94 25.90 14.34
CA TYR A 245 -1.83 25.94 12.88
C TYR A 245 -1.40 24.57 12.35
N LYS A 246 -0.29 24.01 12.86
CA LYS A 246 0.24 22.71 12.41
C LYS A 246 -0.81 21.61 12.47
N LEU A 247 -1.50 21.47 13.61
CA LEU A 247 -2.46 20.39 13.84
C LEU A 247 -3.76 20.60 13.06
N ILE A 248 -4.29 21.83 12.98
CA ILE A 248 -5.51 22.11 12.20
C ILE A 248 -5.24 21.96 10.71
N SER A 249 -4.14 22.50 10.19
CA SER A 249 -3.79 22.36 8.76
C SER A 249 -3.55 20.90 8.40
N LYS A 250 -2.87 20.11 9.25
CA LYS A 250 -2.75 18.66 9.02
C LYS A 250 -4.11 17.98 9.02
N ALA A 251 -4.96 18.29 10.00
CA ALA A 251 -6.29 17.67 10.13
C ALA A 251 -7.19 17.97 8.91
N LEU A 252 -7.17 19.20 8.40
CA LEU A 252 -7.91 19.61 7.21
C LEU A 252 -7.40 18.87 5.97
N ARG A 253 -6.08 18.89 5.73
CA ARG A 253 -5.44 18.23 4.57
C ARG A 253 -5.58 16.71 4.57
N SER A 254 -5.48 16.08 5.74
CA SER A 254 -5.68 14.62 5.88
C SER A 254 -7.15 14.22 5.97
N GLU A 255 -8.05 15.21 6.05
CA GLU A 255 -9.48 15.02 6.31
C GLU A 255 -9.72 14.12 7.54
N ASP A 256 -8.88 14.23 8.56
CA ASP A 256 -9.00 13.46 9.79
C ASP A 256 -10.11 14.05 10.67
N ILE A 257 -11.30 13.47 10.52
CA ILE A 257 -12.50 13.83 11.27
C ILE A 257 -12.26 13.86 12.78
N ASN A 258 -11.46 12.93 13.32
CA ASN A 258 -11.22 12.89 14.76
C ASN A 258 -10.44 14.12 15.22
N GLN A 259 -9.40 14.50 14.48
CA GLN A 259 -8.63 15.71 14.81
C GLN A 259 -9.47 16.97 14.60
N LEU A 260 -10.23 17.06 13.50
CA LEU A 260 -11.13 18.20 13.26
C LEU A 260 -12.15 18.36 14.38
N TYR A 261 -12.71 17.25 14.87
CA TYR A 261 -13.61 17.25 16.01
C TYR A 261 -12.88 17.65 17.31
N ASN A 262 -11.68 17.13 17.56
CA ASN A 262 -10.89 17.48 18.75
C ASN A 262 -10.57 18.99 18.79
N PHE A 263 -10.20 19.57 17.64
CA PHE A 263 -9.85 20.99 17.51
C PHE A 263 -11.03 21.92 17.17
N ARG A 264 -12.27 21.41 17.24
CA ARG A 264 -13.51 22.14 16.92
C ARG A 264 -13.64 23.50 17.60
N PHE A 265 -13.13 23.62 18.83
CA PHE A 265 -13.21 24.85 19.61
C PHE A 265 -12.42 25.98 18.93
N PHE A 266 -11.16 25.71 18.57
CA PHE A 266 -10.27 26.69 17.93
C PHE A 266 -10.68 26.96 16.48
N LEU A 267 -11.09 25.91 15.76
CA LEU A 267 -11.55 26.04 14.37
C LEU A 267 -12.76 26.98 14.27
N ARG A 268 -13.70 26.87 15.22
CA ARG A 268 -14.88 27.73 15.27
C ARG A 268 -14.55 29.17 15.66
N ASP A 269 -13.65 29.38 16.62
CA ASP A 269 -13.18 30.73 16.98
C ASP A 269 -12.45 31.40 15.81
N LEU A 270 -11.63 30.65 15.08
CA LEU A 270 -10.93 31.13 13.89
C LEU A 270 -11.91 31.62 12.81
N THR A 271 -12.87 30.79 12.38
CA THR A 271 -13.87 31.19 11.38
C THR A 271 -14.72 32.38 11.85
N LYS A 272 -15.14 32.42 13.13
CA LYS A 272 -15.93 33.54 13.66
C LYS A 272 -15.14 34.86 13.67
N ASN A 273 -13.88 34.84 14.07
CA ASN A 273 -13.06 36.06 14.07
C ASN A 273 -12.72 36.49 12.65
N LEU A 274 -12.44 35.56 11.74
CA LEU A 274 -12.16 35.88 10.36
C LEU A 274 -13.36 36.58 9.71
N ALA A 275 -14.58 36.14 10.03
CA ALA A 275 -15.81 36.82 9.63
C ALA A 275 -15.91 38.26 10.17
N ARG A 276 -15.51 38.49 11.43
CA ARG A 276 -15.50 39.84 12.03
C ARG A 276 -14.47 40.75 11.36
N GLU A 277 -13.27 40.25 11.12
CA GLU A 277 -12.20 41.01 10.45
C GLU A 277 -12.54 41.30 8.98
N HIS A 278 -13.21 40.37 8.29
CA HIS A 278 -13.73 40.58 6.94
C HIS A 278 -14.66 41.80 6.87
N HIS A 279 -15.51 42.04 7.88
CA HIS A 279 -16.40 43.20 7.88
C HIS A 279 -15.67 44.55 7.85
N LYS A 280 -14.43 44.63 8.38
CA LYS A 280 -13.63 45.85 8.32
C LYS A 280 -13.22 46.21 6.89
N LEU A 281 -13.17 45.24 5.96
CA LEU A 281 -12.87 45.52 4.56
C LEU A 281 -13.95 46.37 3.88
N PHE A 282 -15.21 46.34 4.35
CA PHE A 282 -16.27 47.20 3.80
C PHE A 282 -16.15 48.66 4.24
N GLU A 283 -15.39 48.94 5.31
CA GLU A 283 -15.11 50.30 5.77
C GLU A 283 -13.94 50.92 4.98
N SER A 284 -13.16 50.10 4.26
CA SER A 284 -12.07 50.54 3.39
C SER A 284 -12.60 51.17 2.09
N PRO A 285 -11.95 52.21 1.55
CA PRO A 285 -12.28 52.76 0.23
C PRO A 285 -11.90 51.82 -0.95
N GLU A 286 -11.14 50.75 -0.69
CA GLU A 286 -10.68 49.80 -1.69
C GLU A 286 -11.84 48.92 -2.18
N LYS A 287 -12.16 48.97 -3.47
CA LYS A 287 -13.25 48.17 -4.07
C LYS A 287 -12.81 46.79 -4.53
N THR A 288 -11.58 46.71 -5.03
CA THR A 288 -10.98 45.48 -5.54
C THR A 288 -9.64 45.28 -4.84
N LEU A 289 -9.43 44.06 -4.36
CA LEU A 289 -8.19 43.64 -3.72
C LEU A 289 -7.54 42.56 -4.59
N THR A 290 -6.26 42.73 -4.90
CA THR A 290 -5.45 41.69 -5.57
C THR A 290 -4.47 41.09 -4.58
N VAL A 291 -4.47 39.77 -4.47
CA VAL A 291 -3.56 39.02 -3.61
C VAL A 291 -2.83 37.96 -4.42
N TYR A 292 -1.67 37.57 -3.91
CA TYR A 292 -0.74 36.70 -4.61
C TYR A 292 -0.35 35.53 -3.73
N ARG A 293 -0.12 34.38 -4.36
CA ARG A 293 0.52 33.23 -3.72
C ARG A 293 1.54 32.61 -4.65
N GLY A 294 2.79 32.52 -4.18
CA GLY A 294 3.86 31.84 -4.91
C GLY A 294 4.04 30.42 -4.44
N MET A 295 3.96 29.47 -5.36
CA MET A 295 4.23 28.06 -5.10
C MET A 295 4.91 27.42 -6.32
N ARG A 296 5.15 26.11 -6.24
CA ARG A 296 5.67 25.34 -7.37
C ARG A 296 4.74 24.21 -7.68
N LEU A 297 4.54 23.97 -8.96
CA LEU A 297 3.71 22.88 -9.45
C LEU A 297 4.53 21.99 -10.36
N SER A 298 4.26 20.69 -10.33
CA SER A 298 4.72 19.79 -11.38
C SER A 298 4.10 20.17 -12.73
N SER A 299 4.75 19.77 -13.81
CA SER A 299 4.22 19.96 -15.17
C SER A 299 2.83 19.32 -15.35
N GLU A 300 2.56 18.21 -14.66
CA GLU A 300 1.25 17.55 -14.68
C GLU A 300 0.18 18.38 -13.96
N GLU A 301 0.47 18.89 -12.76
CA GLU A 301 -0.44 19.77 -12.01
C GLU A 301 -0.75 21.05 -12.79
N LEU A 302 0.27 21.67 -13.37
CA LEU A 302 0.08 22.86 -14.19
C LEU A 302 -0.80 22.56 -15.41
N ASN A 303 -0.65 21.39 -16.05
CA ASN A 303 -1.52 20.97 -17.14
C ASN A 303 -2.97 20.78 -16.68
N LYS A 304 -3.20 20.29 -15.46
CA LYS A 304 -4.56 20.23 -14.88
C LYS A 304 -5.18 21.62 -14.77
N PHE A 305 -4.44 22.65 -14.38
CA PHE A 305 -4.97 24.03 -14.40
C PHE A 305 -5.28 24.47 -15.84
N LYS A 306 -4.39 24.22 -16.80
CA LYS A 306 -4.63 24.57 -18.22
C LYS A 306 -5.89 23.91 -18.80
N GLU A 307 -6.13 22.63 -18.49
CA GLU A 307 -7.29 21.87 -18.97
C GLU A 307 -8.62 22.30 -18.32
N ASN A 308 -8.57 22.96 -17.16
CA ASN A 308 -9.74 23.29 -16.36
C ASN A 308 -10.02 24.81 -16.30
N GLN A 309 -9.53 25.59 -17.27
CA GLN A 309 -9.89 27.01 -17.40
C GLN A 309 -11.42 27.21 -17.43
N GLY A 310 -11.90 28.23 -16.72
CA GLY A 310 -13.31 28.53 -16.54
C GLY A 310 -14.01 27.76 -15.41
N LYS A 311 -13.39 26.71 -14.85
CA LYS A 311 -13.94 25.94 -13.72
C LYS A 311 -13.66 26.61 -12.37
N ILE A 312 -14.29 26.08 -11.32
CA ILE A 312 -14.16 26.57 -9.95
C ILE A 312 -13.19 25.66 -9.20
N ILE A 313 -12.40 26.24 -8.31
CA ILE A 313 -11.39 25.57 -7.51
C ILE A 313 -11.61 25.92 -6.04
N SER A 314 -11.39 24.95 -5.15
CA SER A 314 -11.34 25.12 -3.70
C SER A 314 -10.01 24.59 -3.15
N THR A 315 -9.67 24.97 -1.92
CA THR A 315 -8.47 24.52 -1.22
C THR A 315 -8.80 23.54 -0.10
N ASP A 316 -7.83 22.73 0.29
CA ASP A 316 -7.90 21.77 1.40
C ASP A 316 -7.79 22.39 2.79
N GLY A 317 -8.31 23.61 2.96
CA GLY A 317 -8.20 24.39 4.19
C GLY A 317 -8.24 25.90 3.97
N TYR A 318 -7.82 26.65 4.99
CA TYR A 318 -7.68 28.11 4.90
C TYR A 318 -6.52 28.47 3.98
N LEU A 319 -6.77 29.31 2.98
CA LEU A 319 -5.74 29.73 2.03
C LEU A 319 -5.08 31.03 2.51
N CYS A 320 -3.78 30.97 2.79
CA CYS A 320 -2.99 32.15 3.11
C CYS A 320 -2.41 32.79 1.84
N THR A 321 -2.48 34.11 1.72
CA THR A 321 -1.97 34.85 0.56
C THR A 321 -1.28 36.13 1.02
N THR A 322 -0.63 36.84 0.12
CA THR A 322 0.01 38.12 0.41
C THR A 322 -0.43 39.20 -0.58
N ARG A 323 -0.60 40.45 -0.13
CA ARG A 323 -0.80 41.59 -1.05
C ARG A 323 0.47 41.95 -1.84
N ARG A 324 1.63 41.36 -1.52
CA ARG A 324 2.93 41.68 -2.11
C ARG A 324 3.33 40.68 -3.20
N ARG A 325 3.21 41.09 -4.47
CA ARG A 325 3.63 40.29 -5.64
C ARG A 325 5.10 39.88 -5.56
N ASP A 326 5.97 40.76 -5.08
CA ASP A 326 7.41 40.50 -4.95
C ASP A 326 7.72 39.37 -3.96
N LYS A 327 6.96 39.28 -2.85
CA LYS A 327 7.10 38.17 -1.89
C LYS A 327 6.59 36.85 -2.45
N ALA A 328 5.46 36.88 -3.18
CA ALA A 328 4.97 35.70 -3.88
C ALA A 328 5.97 35.21 -4.94
N LEU A 329 6.54 36.11 -5.74
CA LEU A 329 7.59 35.78 -6.71
C LEU A 329 8.79 35.14 -6.02
N ALA A 330 9.32 35.75 -4.96
CA ALA A 330 10.45 35.20 -4.19
C ALA A 330 10.15 33.79 -3.62
N SER A 331 8.90 33.53 -3.24
CA SER A 331 8.45 32.20 -2.80
C SER A 331 8.43 31.19 -3.95
N ALA A 332 7.97 31.59 -5.14
CA ALA A 332 7.91 30.72 -6.31
C ALA A 332 9.31 30.42 -6.91
N THR A 333 10.19 31.42 -6.98
CA THR A 333 11.44 31.38 -7.77
C THR A 333 12.70 30.95 -7.00
N LYS A 334 12.63 30.51 -5.73
CA LYS A 334 13.81 29.90 -5.09
C LYS A 334 14.39 28.77 -5.98
N PRO A 335 15.71 28.68 -6.15
CA PRO A 335 16.33 27.75 -7.08
C PRO A 335 15.93 26.30 -6.79
N THR A 336 15.57 25.57 -7.85
CA THR A 336 15.28 24.14 -7.84
C THR A 336 15.86 23.48 -9.07
N GLU A 337 16.57 22.37 -8.91
CA GLU A 337 17.22 21.65 -10.01
C GLU A 337 16.28 20.68 -10.76
N TYR A 338 15.00 20.64 -10.39
CA TYR A 338 13.99 19.80 -11.06
C TYR A 338 13.43 20.49 -12.31
N SER A 339 13.77 19.96 -13.49
CA SER A 339 13.24 20.46 -14.78
C SER A 339 11.71 20.40 -14.89
N ASN A 340 11.06 19.53 -14.11
CA ASN A 340 9.62 19.28 -14.19
C ASN A 340 8.79 20.07 -13.16
N ILE A 341 9.45 20.81 -12.26
CA ILE A 341 8.80 21.65 -11.25
C ILE A 341 8.92 23.10 -11.69
N LEU A 342 7.78 23.75 -11.87
CA LEU A 342 7.68 25.06 -12.49
C LEU A 342 7.32 26.10 -11.42
N PRO A 343 7.98 27.28 -11.41
CA PRO A 343 7.60 28.38 -10.53
C PRO A 343 6.25 28.94 -10.97
N VAL A 344 5.30 29.02 -10.05
CA VAL A 344 3.92 29.45 -10.30
C VAL A 344 3.52 30.53 -9.31
N VAL A 345 2.96 31.62 -9.82
CA VAL A 345 2.31 32.65 -9.02
C VAL A 345 0.82 32.66 -9.32
N PHE A 346 0.02 32.45 -8.28
CA PHE A 346 -1.41 32.66 -8.31
C PHE A 346 -1.68 34.14 -8.09
N GLU A 347 -2.40 34.75 -9.02
CA GLU A 347 -2.91 36.12 -8.93
C GLU A 347 -4.42 36.04 -8.74
N ILE A 348 -4.90 36.46 -7.57
CA ILE A 348 -6.28 36.30 -7.16
C ILE A 348 -6.93 37.68 -7.01
N GLN A 349 -7.94 37.96 -7.83
CA GLN A 349 -8.71 39.19 -7.75
C GLN A 349 -9.96 38.99 -6.87
N CYS A 350 -10.18 39.93 -5.97
CA CYS A 350 -11.28 39.93 -5.02
C CYS A 350 -12.08 41.22 -5.19
N ASP A 351 -13.30 41.14 -5.72
CA ASP A 351 -14.22 42.29 -5.76
C ASP A 351 -15.02 42.35 -4.46
N ILE A 352 -14.59 43.22 -3.54
CA ILE A 352 -15.15 43.32 -2.18
C ILE A 352 -16.63 43.70 -2.25
N GLN A 353 -17.02 44.57 -3.19
CA GLN A 353 -18.41 45.03 -3.31
C GLN A 353 -19.33 43.95 -3.87
N GLN A 354 -18.88 43.20 -4.88
CA GLN A 354 -19.67 42.13 -5.49
C GLN A 354 -19.79 40.91 -4.57
N LEU A 355 -18.72 40.55 -3.87
CA LEU A 355 -18.69 39.37 -2.99
C LEU A 355 -19.52 39.59 -1.72
N GLY A 356 -19.47 40.80 -1.14
CA GLY A 356 -20.16 41.10 0.11
C GLY A 356 -19.82 40.09 1.21
N ASN A 357 -20.77 39.82 2.10
CA ASN A 357 -20.60 38.86 3.21
C ASN A 357 -20.69 37.37 2.79
N LYS A 358 -20.68 37.06 1.49
CA LYS A 358 -20.87 35.69 1.01
C LYS A 358 -19.57 34.87 1.05
N ILE A 359 -18.43 35.52 0.87
CA ILE A 359 -17.10 34.88 0.93
C ILE A 359 -16.25 35.63 1.92
N ILE A 360 -15.75 34.89 2.91
CA ILE A 360 -15.04 35.45 4.05
C ILE A 360 -13.54 35.38 3.77
N PHE A 361 -12.90 36.54 3.81
CA PHE A 361 -11.45 36.69 3.80
C PHE A 361 -11.08 38.00 4.52
N ALA A 362 -9.93 38.05 5.17
CA ALA A 362 -9.52 39.25 5.88
C ALA A 362 -8.03 39.53 5.71
N ASP A 363 -7.67 40.81 5.79
CA ASP A 363 -6.29 41.21 5.99
C ASP A 363 -5.91 40.90 7.44
N ILE A 364 -4.90 40.05 7.60
CA ILE A 364 -4.44 39.58 8.90
C ILE A 364 -3.04 40.09 9.24
N ALA A 365 -2.55 41.11 8.53
CA ALA A 365 -1.23 41.69 8.73
C ALA A 365 -0.98 42.15 10.17
N GLU A 366 -2.02 42.64 10.86
CA GLU A 366 -1.94 43.08 12.25
C GLU A 366 -1.74 41.93 13.25
N PHE A 367 -2.10 40.71 12.85
CA PHE A 367 -2.06 39.51 13.68
C PHE A 367 -0.84 38.62 13.39
N SER A 368 -0.16 38.84 12.26
CA SER A 368 1.02 38.07 11.84
C SER A 368 2.30 38.63 12.47
N GLU A 369 3.21 37.75 12.89
CA GLU A 369 4.57 38.12 13.33
C GLU A 369 5.30 39.01 12.32
N HIS A 370 5.00 38.81 11.02
CA HIS A 370 5.60 39.57 9.93
C HIS A 370 4.57 40.51 9.29
N SER A 371 4.14 41.53 10.02
CA SER A 371 3.17 42.53 9.54
C SER A 371 3.53 43.19 8.20
N SER A 372 4.82 43.18 7.83
CA SER A 372 5.33 43.63 6.53
C SER A 372 4.88 42.79 5.32
N ASP A 373 4.32 41.60 5.56
CA ASP A 373 3.92 40.61 4.56
C ASP A 373 2.51 40.88 4.03
N ARG A 374 1.73 41.74 4.70
CA ARG A 374 0.35 42.06 4.32
C ARG A 374 -0.44 40.81 3.96
N GLU A 375 -0.45 39.86 4.90
CA GLU A 375 -1.07 38.55 4.71
C GLU A 375 -2.59 38.67 4.66
N VAL A 376 -3.21 37.92 3.76
CA VAL A 376 -4.66 37.83 3.61
C VAL A 376 -5.05 36.37 3.73
N LEU A 377 -5.98 36.09 4.64
CA LEU A 377 -6.44 34.72 4.92
C LEU A 377 -7.86 34.53 4.40
N PHE A 378 -8.05 33.51 3.57
CA PHE A 378 -9.34 33.06 3.07
C PHE A 378 -9.91 31.94 3.93
N ASP A 379 -11.23 31.95 4.11
CA ASP A 379 -11.97 30.93 4.86
C ASP A 379 -12.14 29.63 4.06
N LEU A 380 -12.52 28.54 4.74
CA LEU A 380 -12.57 27.16 4.23
C LEU A 380 -13.48 26.95 3.00
N ASP A 381 -14.51 27.78 2.82
CA ASP A 381 -15.47 27.65 1.73
C ASP A 381 -15.16 28.55 0.53
N SER A 382 -14.01 29.22 0.53
CA SER A 382 -13.64 30.15 -0.54
C SER A 382 -13.52 29.40 -1.88
N GLY A 383 -14.26 29.88 -2.88
CA GLY A 383 -14.24 29.37 -4.25
C GLY A 383 -13.51 30.32 -5.19
N PHE A 384 -12.66 29.78 -6.04
CA PHE A 384 -11.85 30.54 -7.00
C PHE A 384 -12.16 30.08 -8.42
N ARG A 385 -12.65 30.98 -9.27
CA ARG A 385 -12.80 30.75 -10.69
C ARG A 385 -11.44 30.87 -11.37
N LEU A 386 -11.05 29.85 -12.10
CA LEU A 386 -9.83 29.88 -12.90
C LEU A 386 -10.09 30.63 -14.21
N GLU A 387 -9.44 31.78 -14.40
CA GLU A 387 -9.63 32.63 -15.57
C GLU A 387 -8.66 32.27 -16.70
N ASN A 388 -7.36 32.34 -16.40
CA ASN A 388 -6.31 32.11 -17.40
C ASN A 388 -5.03 31.55 -16.77
N VAL A 389 -4.25 30.86 -17.59
CA VAL A 389 -2.90 30.37 -17.25
C VAL A 389 -1.94 30.90 -18.31
N GLU A 390 -1.08 31.83 -17.93
CA GLU A 390 -0.11 32.46 -18.82
C GLU A 390 1.32 32.26 -18.28
N GLN A 391 2.31 32.50 -19.12
CA GLN A 391 3.72 32.47 -18.72
C GLN A 391 4.29 33.88 -18.87
N ASP A 392 4.89 34.40 -17.81
CA ASP A 392 5.57 35.70 -17.79
C ASP A 392 6.94 35.59 -18.47
N ASP A 393 7.54 36.74 -18.82
CA ASP A 393 8.82 36.82 -19.54
C ASP A 393 9.98 36.17 -18.78
N ASP A 394 9.89 36.10 -17.45
CA ASP A 394 10.88 35.49 -16.54
C ASP A 394 10.71 33.95 -16.37
N GLN A 395 10.00 33.29 -17.30
CA GLN A 395 9.65 31.86 -17.25
C GLN A 395 8.78 31.42 -16.05
N VAL A 396 8.22 32.37 -15.30
CA VAL A 396 7.26 32.12 -14.21
C VAL A 396 5.86 31.97 -14.78
N TRP A 397 5.14 30.93 -14.38
CA TRP A 397 3.74 30.77 -14.77
C TRP A 397 2.82 31.59 -13.86
N ILE A 398 1.89 32.32 -14.45
CA ILE A 398 0.88 33.09 -13.74
C ILE A 398 -0.47 32.41 -13.92
N ILE A 399 -1.09 32.04 -12.81
CA ILE A 399 -2.45 31.49 -12.76
C ILE A 399 -3.37 32.60 -12.25
N LYS A 400 -4.19 33.14 -13.14
CA LYS A 400 -5.15 34.20 -12.82
C LYS A 400 -6.47 33.59 -12.36
N MET A 401 -6.94 34.03 -11.20
CA MET A 401 -8.19 33.55 -10.60
C MET A 401 -9.00 34.71 -10.05
N ASN A 402 -10.32 34.52 -10.02
CA ASN A 402 -11.26 35.43 -9.39
C ASN A 402 -11.99 34.73 -8.26
N VAL A 403 -12.14 35.38 -7.12
CA VAL A 403 -13.00 34.86 -6.05
C VAL A 403 -14.45 34.87 -6.54
N THR A 404 -15.20 33.77 -6.34
CA THR A 404 -16.58 33.65 -6.84
C THR A 404 -17.55 32.98 -5.86
N THR A 405 -18.79 33.46 -5.81
CA THR A 405 -19.90 32.94 -4.99
C THR A 405 -20.57 31.68 -5.56
N ASP A 406 -20.12 31.22 -6.72
CA ASP A 406 -20.71 30.06 -7.39
C ASP A 406 -20.52 28.76 -6.59
N ALA A 407 -19.42 28.66 -5.84
CA ALA A 407 -19.16 27.54 -4.92
C ALA A 407 -20.21 27.49 -3.80
N GLN A 408 -20.51 28.62 -3.16
CA GLN A 408 -21.54 28.74 -2.13
C GLN A 408 -22.93 28.42 -2.68
N THR A 409 -23.22 28.91 -3.90
CA THR A 409 -24.52 28.67 -4.56
C THR A 409 -24.69 27.17 -4.85
N SER A 410 -23.69 26.53 -5.45
CA SER A 410 -23.70 25.09 -5.73
C SER A 410 -23.77 24.25 -4.45
N THR A 411 -23.11 24.70 -3.38
CA THR A 411 -23.18 24.05 -2.06
C THR A 411 -24.56 24.18 -1.45
N HIS A 412 -25.20 25.35 -1.59
CA HIS A 412 -26.56 25.58 -1.13
C HIS A 412 -27.55 24.68 -1.87
N ASP A 413 -27.45 24.62 -3.20
CA ASP A 413 -28.28 23.77 -4.04
C ASP A 413 -28.11 22.29 -3.67
N TYR A 414 -26.86 21.83 -3.42
CA TYR A 414 -26.61 20.48 -2.92
C TYR A 414 -27.25 20.20 -1.56
N ILE A 415 -27.09 21.12 -0.60
CA ILE A 415 -27.68 20.99 0.74
C ILE A 415 -29.21 20.99 0.65
N GLU A 416 -29.79 21.80 -0.24
CA GLU A 416 -31.24 21.85 -0.43
C GLU A 416 -31.76 20.58 -1.09
N ASP A 417 -31.14 20.12 -2.18
CA ASP A 417 -31.55 18.92 -2.89
C ASP A 417 -31.41 17.66 -2.02
N THR A 418 -30.29 17.51 -1.31
CA THR A 418 -30.07 16.39 -0.37
C THR A 418 -30.98 16.51 0.86
N GLY A 419 -31.20 17.74 1.33
CA GLY A 419 -32.03 18.03 2.49
C GLY A 419 -33.53 17.86 2.27
N ARG A 420 -34.02 17.62 1.04
CA ARG A 420 -35.43 17.32 0.76
C ARG A 420 -35.85 15.91 1.21
N GLU A 421 -34.91 14.97 1.34
CA GLU A 421 -35.19 13.58 1.77
C GLU A 421 -35.21 13.44 3.31
N THR A 422 -34.45 14.28 4.01
CA THR A 422 -34.47 14.35 5.47
C THR A 422 -35.33 15.54 5.88
N ASP A 423 -36.51 15.33 6.46
CA ASP A 423 -37.46 16.40 6.81
C ASP A 423 -37.01 17.31 7.99
N LYS A 424 -35.77 17.83 7.92
CA LYS A 424 -35.19 19.06 8.50
C LYS A 424 -33.66 19.05 8.38
N LYS A 425 -33.13 19.71 7.33
CA LYS A 425 -31.94 20.61 7.25
C LYS A 425 -30.74 20.39 8.22
N SER A 426 -30.43 19.16 8.62
CA SER A 426 -29.22 18.91 9.40
C SER A 426 -28.02 18.94 8.47
N LYS A 427 -27.28 20.06 8.51
CA LYS A 427 -26.01 20.20 7.80
C LYS A 427 -25.00 19.14 8.26
N GLY A 428 -25.05 18.71 9.53
CA GLY A 428 -24.22 17.64 10.07
C GLY A 428 -24.49 16.30 9.39
N ILE A 429 -25.76 15.91 9.29
CA ILE A 429 -26.16 14.67 8.60
C ILE A 429 -25.76 14.71 7.13
N ILE A 430 -25.99 15.84 6.44
CA ILE A 430 -25.61 16.02 5.04
C ILE A 430 -24.09 15.87 4.85
N PHE A 431 -23.28 16.38 5.78
CA PHE A 431 -21.83 16.20 5.71
C PHE A 431 -21.43 14.73 5.83
N GLY A 432 -22.03 13.98 6.75
CA GLY A 432 -21.82 12.53 6.87
C GLY A 432 -22.24 11.76 5.61
N GLN A 433 -23.34 12.18 4.96
CA GLN A 433 -23.82 11.61 3.69
C GLN A 433 -22.90 11.96 2.51
N LEU A 434 -22.36 13.19 2.46
CA LEU A 434 -21.36 13.59 1.46
C LEU A 434 -20.14 12.63 1.52
N MET A 435 -19.68 12.27 2.73
CA MET A 435 -18.59 11.30 2.87
C MET A 435 -18.96 9.93 2.29
N CYS A 436 -20.22 9.49 2.44
CA CYS A 436 -20.68 8.25 1.82
C CYS A 436 -20.68 8.34 0.29
N GLN A 437 -21.04 9.50 -0.27
CA GLN A 437 -21.00 9.73 -1.71
C GLN A 437 -19.58 9.79 -2.27
N ALA A 438 -18.62 10.25 -1.46
CA ALA A 438 -17.19 10.24 -1.78
C ALA A 438 -16.52 8.85 -1.59
N ASP A 439 -17.31 7.79 -1.32
CA ASP A 439 -16.84 6.44 -0.97
C ASP A 439 -15.95 6.38 0.30
N HIS A 440 -16.07 7.37 1.19
CA HIS A 440 -15.36 7.44 2.46
C HIS A 440 -16.20 6.89 3.63
N TYR A 441 -16.69 5.64 3.50
CA TYR A 441 -17.57 5.01 4.48
C TYR A 441 -16.95 4.89 5.89
N ASP A 442 -15.64 4.67 6.02
CA ASP A 442 -14.96 4.61 7.32
C ASP A 442 -14.91 5.98 8.02
N LYS A 443 -14.66 7.06 7.26
CA LYS A 443 -14.71 8.43 7.78
C LYS A 443 -16.13 8.79 8.20
N SER A 444 -17.12 8.44 7.37
CA SER A 444 -18.55 8.65 7.65
C SER A 444 -18.98 7.93 8.93
N GLN A 445 -18.59 6.66 9.10
CA GLN A 445 -18.91 5.87 10.29
C GLN A 445 -18.39 6.55 11.56
N ARG A 446 -17.09 6.91 11.57
CA ARG A 446 -16.45 7.58 12.71
C ARG A 446 -17.14 8.92 13.02
N TYR A 447 -17.44 9.69 11.98
CA TYR A 447 -18.14 10.97 12.11
C TYR A 447 -19.51 10.82 12.78
N PHE A 448 -20.35 9.90 12.28
CA PHE A 448 -21.67 9.67 12.85
C PHE A 448 -21.60 9.06 14.26
N GLU A 449 -20.64 8.17 14.54
CA GLU A 449 -20.41 7.64 15.90
C GLU A 449 -20.04 8.76 16.88
N GLN A 450 -19.22 9.72 16.48
CA GLN A 450 -18.90 10.90 17.31
C GLN A 450 -20.12 11.79 17.56
N LEU A 451 -20.92 12.06 16.54
CA LEU A 451 -22.17 12.79 16.69
C LEU A 451 -23.17 12.04 17.59
N LEU A 452 -23.17 10.71 17.56
CA LEU A 452 -24.04 9.92 18.43
C LEU A 452 -23.68 10.07 19.91
N VAL A 453 -22.39 10.20 20.24
CA VAL A 453 -21.90 10.44 21.61
C VAL A 453 -22.24 11.87 22.07
N TYR A 454 -22.11 12.85 21.17
CA TYR A 454 -22.40 14.26 21.46
C TYR A 454 -23.34 14.86 20.39
N PRO A 455 -24.66 14.66 20.49
CA PRO A 455 -25.59 15.00 19.41
C PRO A 455 -25.75 16.49 19.10
N ASN A 456 -25.64 17.40 20.09
CA ASN A 456 -25.78 18.87 19.89
C ASN A 456 -26.97 19.27 19.01
N ASP A 457 -28.17 18.89 19.45
CA ASP A 457 -29.43 19.09 18.74
C ASP A 457 -29.61 18.27 17.45
N GLU A 458 -28.63 17.43 17.08
CA GLU A 458 -28.81 16.46 16.01
C GLU A 458 -29.80 15.35 16.39
N ASP A 459 -30.58 14.96 15.40
CA ASP A 459 -31.60 13.95 15.58
C ASP A 459 -30.99 12.56 15.65
N ILE A 460 -30.94 12.00 16.86
CA ILE A 460 -30.34 10.70 17.15
C ILE A 460 -30.92 9.59 16.25
N ALA A 461 -32.22 9.63 15.96
CA ALA A 461 -32.84 8.60 15.11
C ALA A 461 -32.31 8.67 13.67
N TRP A 462 -32.05 9.88 13.15
CA TRP A 462 -31.43 10.04 11.85
C TRP A 462 -29.93 9.70 11.86
N LEU A 463 -29.21 9.93 12.95
CA LEU A 463 -27.82 9.47 13.09
C LEU A 463 -27.73 7.94 13.04
N GLU A 464 -28.58 7.24 13.82
CA GLU A 464 -28.66 5.78 13.81
C GLU A 464 -29.08 5.25 12.42
N PHE A 465 -30.04 5.91 11.76
CA PHE A 465 -30.44 5.57 10.39
C PHE A 465 -29.27 5.67 9.40
N ASN A 466 -28.51 6.76 9.42
CA ASN A 466 -27.38 6.95 8.50
C ASN A 466 -26.20 6.02 8.85
N LEU A 467 -25.97 5.70 10.14
CA LEU A 467 -25.05 4.63 10.52
C LEU A 467 -25.49 3.27 9.97
N GLY A 468 -26.80 3.00 9.98
CA GLY A 468 -27.37 1.80 9.38
C GLY A 468 -27.10 1.73 7.87
N TYR A 469 -27.22 2.87 7.19
CA TYR A 469 -26.85 3.02 5.78
C TYR A 469 -25.37 2.72 5.56
N VAL A 470 -24.47 3.33 6.32
CA VAL A 470 -23.02 3.05 6.23
C VAL A 470 -22.71 1.57 6.47
N ALA A 471 -23.31 0.95 7.48
CA ALA A 471 -23.14 -0.47 7.78
C ALA A 471 -23.61 -1.37 6.63
N GLN A 472 -24.72 -1.02 5.98
CA GLN A 472 -25.24 -1.75 4.81
C GLN A 472 -24.25 -1.71 3.64
N TYR A 473 -23.64 -0.55 3.34
CA TYR A 473 -22.63 -0.42 2.29
C TYR A 473 -21.35 -1.20 2.59
N LYS A 474 -20.95 -1.27 3.86
CA LYS A 474 -19.83 -2.10 4.32
C LYS A 474 -20.14 -3.60 4.33
N GLY A 475 -21.40 -3.99 4.06
CA GLY A 475 -21.84 -5.38 4.03
C GLY A 475 -22.20 -5.96 5.41
N ASP A 476 -22.15 -5.18 6.49
CA ASP A 476 -22.60 -5.61 7.82
C ASP A 476 -24.13 -5.46 7.95
N LEU A 477 -24.83 -6.40 7.32
CA LEU A 477 -26.30 -6.40 7.27
C LEU A 477 -26.93 -6.58 8.65
N LYS A 478 -26.23 -7.20 9.61
CA LYS A 478 -26.75 -7.37 10.97
C LYS A 478 -26.72 -6.05 11.71
N ARG A 479 -25.57 -5.38 11.73
CA ARG A 479 -25.45 -4.05 12.35
C ARG A 479 -26.38 -3.04 11.68
N ALA A 480 -26.51 -3.09 10.35
CA ALA A 480 -27.47 -2.26 9.62
C ALA A 480 -28.91 -2.48 10.11
N ARG A 481 -29.33 -3.75 10.24
CA ARG A 481 -30.66 -4.12 10.76
C ARG A 481 -30.89 -3.53 12.16
N ASP A 482 -29.95 -3.75 13.07
CA ASP A 482 -30.06 -3.32 14.47
C ASP A 482 -30.18 -1.80 14.57
N LEU A 483 -29.38 -1.06 13.80
CA LEU A 483 -29.40 0.40 13.75
C LEU A 483 -30.71 0.95 13.16
N TYR A 484 -31.25 0.32 12.12
CA TYR A 484 -32.54 0.72 11.56
C TYR A 484 -33.71 0.43 12.50
N ASP A 485 -33.67 -0.67 13.26
CA ASP A 485 -34.67 -0.94 14.30
C ASP A 485 -34.59 0.10 15.42
N GLN A 486 -33.39 0.45 15.89
CA GLN A 486 -33.19 1.53 16.88
C GLN A 486 -33.74 2.87 16.39
N ALA A 487 -33.41 3.25 15.15
CA ALA A 487 -33.92 4.47 14.54
C ALA A 487 -35.46 4.47 14.44
N TYR A 488 -36.05 3.34 14.01
CA TYR A 488 -37.50 3.17 13.95
C TYR A 488 -38.15 3.34 15.33
N ASP A 489 -37.62 2.65 16.34
CA ASP A 489 -38.14 2.71 17.70
C ASP A 489 -38.06 4.13 18.26
N ARG A 490 -36.96 4.85 18.04
CA ARG A 490 -36.84 6.26 18.46
C ARG A 490 -37.84 7.17 17.75
N MET A 491 -38.05 7.00 16.45
CA MET A 491 -39.04 7.79 15.71
C MET A 491 -40.46 7.55 16.24
N MET A 492 -40.80 6.30 16.56
CA MET A 492 -42.12 5.93 17.07
C MET A 492 -42.36 6.40 18.51
N HIS A 493 -41.33 6.44 19.35
CA HIS A 493 -41.41 6.87 20.75
C HIS A 493 -41.01 8.35 20.96
N ALA A 494 -40.69 9.08 19.90
CA ALA A 494 -40.47 10.53 19.96
C ALA A 494 -41.71 11.26 20.49
N ASN A 495 -41.52 12.45 21.07
CA ASN A 495 -42.62 13.28 21.54
C ASN A 495 -42.59 14.66 20.84
N PRO A 496 -43.47 14.94 19.87
CA PRO A 496 -44.53 14.05 19.35
C PRO A 496 -43.98 12.88 18.51
N PRO A 497 -44.74 11.77 18.37
CA PRO A 497 -44.33 10.63 17.55
C PRO A 497 -44.10 11.03 16.09
N ARG A 498 -42.96 10.60 15.54
CA ARG A 498 -42.54 10.89 14.16
C ARG A 498 -42.94 9.75 13.23
N ILE A 499 -44.24 9.45 13.20
CA ILE A 499 -44.79 8.30 12.47
C ILE A 499 -44.46 8.40 10.97
N GLN A 500 -44.52 9.59 10.38
CA GLN A 500 -44.18 9.85 8.99
C GLN A 500 -42.74 9.42 8.67
N ASP A 501 -41.77 9.83 9.50
CA ASP A 501 -40.34 9.54 9.31
C ASP A 501 -40.02 8.05 9.45
N SER A 502 -40.78 7.33 10.29
CA SER A 502 -40.60 5.90 10.53
C SER A 502 -40.72 5.05 9.24
N ALA A 503 -41.37 5.58 8.19
CA ALA A 503 -41.46 4.93 6.88
C ALA A 503 -40.09 4.76 6.18
N TYR A 504 -39.13 5.66 6.43
CA TYR A 504 -37.76 5.55 5.91
C TYR A 504 -37.02 4.38 6.54
N ALA A 505 -37.09 4.25 7.87
CA ALA A 505 -36.51 3.14 8.60
C ALA A 505 -37.13 1.81 8.14
N LEU A 506 -38.47 1.71 8.08
CA LEU A 506 -39.16 0.50 7.60
C LEU A 506 -38.76 0.11 6.17
N SER A 507 -38.61 1.09 5.27
CA SER A 507 -38.16 0.82 3.90
C SER A 507 -36.73 0.27 3.88
N SER A 508 -35.83 0.83 4.69
CA SER A 508 -34.43 0.40 4.75
C SER A 508 -34.29 -0.99 5.39
N ILE A 509 -35.09 -1.28 6.40
CA ILE A 509 -35.27 -2.63 6.97
C ILE A 509 -35.72 -3.62 5.89
N GLY A 510 -36.71 -3.24 5.10
CA GLY A 510 -37.19 -4.04 3.96
C GLY A 510 -36.06 -4.36 2.98
N THR A 511 -35.19 -3.39 2.69
CA THR A 511 -34.03 -3.56 1.81
C THR A 511 -33.00 -4.51 2.41
N VAL A 512 -32.69 -4.39 3.71
CA VAL A 512 -31.78 -5.33 4.39
C VAL A 512 -32.33 -6.77 4.33
N LEU A 513 -33.62 -6.97 4.64
CA LEU A 513 -34.25 -8.29 4.55
C LEU A 513 -34.27 -8.84 3.11
N GLU A 514 -34.47 -7.98 2.11
CA GLU A 514 -34.38 -8.34 0.70
C GLU A 514 -32.97 -8.82 0.31
N THR A 515 -31.93 -8.13 0.78
CA THR A 515 -30.53 -8.55 0.54
C THR A 515 -30.20 -9.88 1.22
N GLN A 516 -30.84 -10.20 2.34
CA GLN A 516 -30.76 -11.50 3.01
C GLN A 516 -31.61 -12.60 2.35
N GLY A 517 -32.39 -12.28 1.31
CA GLY A 517 -33.29 -13.23 0.65
C GLY A 517 -34.62 -13.49 1.37
N LYS A 518 -34.92 -12.76 2.45
CA LYS A 518 -36.16 -12.87 3.24
C LYS A 518 -37.29 -12.04 2.61
N TYR A 519 -37.72 -12.45 1.42
CA TYR A 519 -38.62 -11.64 0.60
C TYR A 519 -40.03 -11.45 1.18
N ASP A 520 -40.57 -12.43 1.91
CA ASP A 520 -41.90 -12.32 2.50
C ASP A 520 -41.92 -11.32 3.68
N GLU A 521 -40.90 -11.35 4.54
CA GLU A 521 -40.72 -10.36 5.61
C GLU A 521 -40.49 -8.97 5.02
N SER A 522 -39.56 -8.83 4.06
CA SER A 522 -39.28 -7.57 3.36
C SER A 522 -40.55 -6.91 2.80
N ARG A 523 -41.43 -7.70 2.18
CA ARG A 523 -42.70 -7.22 1.65
C ARG A 523 -43.58 -6.57 2.73
N GLN A 524 -43.69 -7.19 3.91
CA GLN A 524 -44.50 -6.67 5.00
C GLN A 524 -44.00 -5.30 5.47
N PHE A 525 -42.68 -5.11 5.53
CA PHE A 525 -42.07 -3.82 5.88
C PHE A 525 -42.33 -2.75 4.82
N TYR A 526 -42.19 -3.08 3.53
CA TYR A 526 -42.52 -2.13 2.45
C TYR A 526 -44.01 -1.76 2.42
N GLU A 527 -44.92 -2.71 2.63
CA GLU A 527 -46.37 -2.44 2.70
C GLU A 527 -46.73 -1.56 3.91
N ARG A 528 -46.07 -1.76 5.06
CA ARG A 528 -46.22 -0.87 6.24
C ARG A 528 -45.73 0.54 5.94
N ALA A 529 -44.57 0.69 5.30
CA ALA A 529 -44.03 2.00 4.91
C ALA A 529 -44.94 2.71 3.90
N LEU A 530 -45.48 1.99 2.91
CA LEU A 530 -46.46 2.51 1.96
C LEU A 530 -47.72 3.03 2.68
N LYS A 531 -48.30 2.24 3.58
CA LYS A 531 -49.51 2.62 4.32
C LYS A 531 -49.33 3.89 5.15
N ILE A 532 -48.16 4.05 5.78
CA ILE A 532 -47.81 5.29 6.49
C ILE A 532 -47.77 6.46 5.49
N ARG A 533 -47.04 6.33 4.38
CA ARG A 533 -46.92 7.39 3.36
C ARG A 533 -48.28 7.77 2.76
N GLU A 534 -49.16 6.81 2.48
CA GLU A 534 -50.53 7.06 2.00
C GLU A 534 -51.41 7.80 3.02
N THR A 535 -51.07 7.73 4.32
CA THR A 535 -51.81 8.44 5.38
C THR A 535 -51.40 9.91 5.47
N PHE A 536 -50.12 10.22 5.23
CA PHE A 536 -49.56 11.56 5.42
C PHE A 536 -49.41 12.37 4.12
N TYR A 537 -49.28 11.69 2.98
CA TYR A 537 -49.02 12.33 1.69
C TYR A 537 -50.19 12.17 0.72
N PRO A 538 -50.39 13.13 -0.21
CA PRO A 538 -51.35 12.96 -1.29
C PRO A 538 -50.93 11.82 -2.23
N ALA A 539 -51.89 11.24 -2.93
CA ALA A 539 -51.70 10.05 -3.77
C ALA A 539 -50.66 10.19 -4.89
N ASP A 540 -50.26 11.42 -5.25
CA ASP A 540 -49.26 11.76 -6.25
C ASP A 540 -47.91 12.21 -5.66
N HIS A 541 -47.66 11.93 -4.37
CA HIS A 541 -46.39 12.26 -3.73
C HIS A 541 -45.26 11.30 -4.13
N PRO A 542 -44.03 11.78 -4.35
CA PRO A 542 -42.87 10.96 -4.73
C PRO A 542 -42.56 9.80 -3.78
N ASP A 543 -42.74 9.98 -2.47
CA ASP A 543 -42.46 8.93 -1.49
C ASP A 543 -43.37 7.71 -1.65
N ILE A 544 -44.60 7.90 -2.13
CA ILE A 544 -45.50 6.80 -2.48
C ILE A 544 -44.93 6.05 -3.69
N ALA A 545 -44.45 6.77 -4.71
CA ALA A 545 -43.79 6.15 -5.85
C ALA A 545 -42.55 5.33 -5.44
N LEU A 546 -41.74 5.83 -4.49
CA LEU A 546 -40.59 5.12 -3.94
C LEU A 546 -41.01 3.79 -3.28
N SER A 547 -42.07 3.80 -2.46
CA SER A 547 -42.62 2.58 -1.86
C SER A 547 -43.11 1.58 -2.91
N LEU A 548 -43.90 2.03 -3.89
CA LEU A 548 -44.42 1.18 -4.96
C LEU A 548 -43.28 0.59 -5.80
N ARG A 549 -42.23 1.37 -6.06
CA ARG A 549 -41.02 0.93 -6.76
C ARG A 549 -40.30 -0.19 -6.01
N ASN A 550 -40.13 -0.06 -4.70
CA ASN A 550 -39.48 -1.07 -3.87
C ASN A 550 -40.28 -2.40 -3.88
N ILE A 551 -41.61 -2.32 -3.74
CA ILE A 551 -42.49 -3.49 -3.85
C ILE A 551 -42.39 -4.13 -5.25
N GLY A 552 -42.40 -3.31 -6.30
CA GLY A 552 -42.25 -3.77 -7.68
C GLY A 552 -40.92 -4.48 -7.94
N SER A 553 -39.81 -3.94 -7.42
CA SER A 553 -38.47 -4.55 -7.49
C SER A 553 -38.42 -5.89 -6.75
N LEU A 554 -38.99 -5.95 -5.55
CA LEU A 554 -39.09 -7.18 -4.77
C LEU A 554 -39.87 -8.28 -5.52
N LEU A 555 -41.01 -7.92 -6.13
CA LEU A 555 -41.82 -8.83 -6.95
C LEU A 555 -41.06 -9.31 -8.20
N TYR A 556 -40.26 -8.43 -8.82
CA TYR A 556 -39.38 -8.81 -9.93
C TYR A 556 -38.36 -9.87 -9.49
N LYS A 557 -37.72 -9.71 -8.32
CA LYS A 557 -36.78 -10.70 -7.78
C LYS A 557 -37.45 -12.05 -7.49
N ARG A 558 -38.71 -12.04 -7.08
CA ARG A 558 -39.56 -13.24 -6.95
C ARG A 558 -40.09 -13.79 -8.27
N GLN A 559 -39.67 -13.24 -9.41
CA GLN A 559 -40.11 -13.62 -10.76
C GLN A 559 -41.61 -13.42 -11.02
N LYS A 560 -42.30 -12.61 -10.20
CA LYS A 560 -43.71 -12.23 -10.38
C LYS A 560 -43.82 -11.02 -11.31
N TYR A 561 -43.38 -11.18 -12.54
CA TYR A 561 -43.24 -10.08 -13.50
C TYR A 561 -44.53 -9.31 -13.81
N PRO A 562 -45.72 -9.94 -13.94
CA PRO A 562 -46.96 -9.20 -14.20
C PRO A 562 -47.36 -8.30 -13.04
N GLU A 563 -47.28 -8.80 -11.80
CA GLU A 563 -47.55 -8.02 -10.59
C GLU A 563 -46.54 -6.86 -10.44
N ALA A 564 -45.25 -7.16 -10.63
CA ALA A 564 -44.18 -6.14 -10.57
C ALA A 564 -44.42 -4.99 -11.55
N LEU A 565 -44.89 -5.29 -12.77
CA LEU A 565 -45.15 -4.29 -13.79
C LEU A 565 -46.22 -3.28 -13.36
N VAL A 566 -47.28 -3.74 -12.67
CA VAL A 566 -48.36 -2.87 -12.20
C VAL A 566 -47.83 -1.83 -11.22
N PHE A 567 -47.08 -2.27 -10.20
CA PHE A 567 -46.52 -1.38 -9.18
C PHE A 567 -45.49 -0.39 -9.78
N LEU A 568 -44.61 -0.87 -10.66
CA LEU A 568 -43.59 -0.02 -11.29
C LEU A 568 -44.20 1.01 -12.25
N GLN A 569 -45.28 0.66 -12.97
CA GLN A 569 -46.01 1.61 -13.82
C GLN A 569 -46.75 2.67 -13.01
N GLN A 570 -47.33 2.30 -11.87
CA GLN A 570 -47.95 3.26 -10.96
C GLN A 570 -46.91 4.24 -10.39
N ALA A 571 -45.76 3.73 -9.95
CA ALA A 571 -44.64 4.57 -9.49
C ALA A 571 -44.17 5.53 -10.58
N LEU A 572 -43.95 5.04 -11.80
CA LEU A 572 -43.54 5.85 -12.95
C LEU A 572 -44.56 6.95 -13.25
N LYS A 573 -45.86 6.63 -13.24
CA LYS A 573 -46.93 7.62 -13.50
C LYS A 573 -46.97 8.74 -12.46
N ILE A 574 -46.72 8.42 -11.19
CA ILE A 574 -46.62 9.42 -10.12
C ILE A 574 -45.39 10.32 -10.37
N GLN A 575 -44.23 9.72 -10.66
CA GLN A 575 -42.99 10.44 -10.93
C GLN A 575 -43.08 11.34 -12.16
N GLU A 576 -43.71 10.89 -13.25
CA GLU A 576 -43.94 11.69 -14.46
C GLU A 576 -44.87 12.89 -14.23
N LYS A 577 -45.77 12.80 -13.23
CA LYS A 577 -46.64 13.91 -12.85
C LYS A 577 -45.93 14.92 -11.96
N TYR A 578 -45.10 14.45 -11.04
CA TYR A 578 -44.46 15.28 -10.04
C TYR A 578 -43.16 15.93 -10.54
N TYR A 579 -42.31 15.17 -11.23
CA TYR A 579 -41.01 15.62 -11.68
C TYR A 579 -41.03 16.14 -13.13
N PRO A 580 -40.09 17.03 -13.52
CA PRO A 580 -39.86 17.35 -14.92
C PRO A 580 -39.54 16.09 -15.73
N ALA A 581 -39.94 16.07 -17.02
CA ALA A 581 -39.84 14.88 -17.88
C ALA A 581 -38.43 14.28 -18.05
N ILE A 582 -37.40 14.99 -17.62
CA ILE A 582 -36.00 14.57 -17.69
C ILE A 582 -35.43 14.19 -16.32
N HIS A 583 -36.24 14.03 -15.27
CA HIS A 583 -35.70 13.77 -13.93
C HIS A 583 -35.06 12.37 -13.79
N PRO A 584 -33.94 12.21 -13.05
CA PRO A 584 -33.25 10.93 -12.89
C PRO A 584 -34.12 9.79 -12.32
N GLU A 585 -35.02 10.07 -11.39
CA GLU A 585 -35.96 9.08 -10.85
C GLU A 585 -36.87 8.47 -11.92
N ILE A 586 -37.28 9.26 -12.93
CA ILE A 586 -38.06 8.75 -14.07
C ILE A 586 -37.20 7.77 -14.88
N ALA A 587 -35.92 8.11 -15.11
CA ALA A 587 -35.00 7.22 -15.83
C ALA A 587 -34.81 5.88 -15.11
N TYR A 588 -34.67 5.90 -13.79
CA TYR A 588 -34.54 4.68 -12.99
C TYR A 588 -35.79 3.80 -13.10
N SER A 589 -36.98 4.38 -12.93
CA SER A 589 -38.25 3.65 -13.07
C SER A 589 -38.49 3.13 -14.49
N LEU A 590 -38.18 3.93 -15.53
CA LEU A 590 -38.22 3.48 -16.94
C LEU A 590 -37.33 2.26 -17.17
N ASN A 591 -36.12 2.27 -16.61
CA ASN A 591 -35.19 1.15 -16.75
C ASN A 591 -35.70 -0.11 -16.02
N LEU A 592 -36.27 0.02 -14.82
CA LEU A 592 -36.89 -1.10 -14.09
C LEU A 592 -38.09 -1.69 -14.85
N VAL A 593 -38.98 -0.84 -15.38
CA VAL A 593 -40.09 -1.28 -16.23
C VAL A 593 -39.55 -1.99 -17.48
N GLY A 594 -38.55 -1.42 -18.14
CA GLY A 594 -37.88 -2.03 -19.28
C GLY A 594 -37.29 -3.41 -18.95
N LYS A 595 -36.67 -3.56 -17.78
CA LYS A 595 -36.11 -4.83 -17.28
C LYS A 595 -37.19 -5.90 -17.06
N VAL A 596 -38.37 -5.51 -16.55
CA VAL A 596 -39.52 -6.42 -16.37
C VAL A 596 -40.07 -6.85 -17.73
N LEU A 597 -40.25 -5.91 -18.67
CA LEU A 597 -40.75 -6.20 -20.02
C LEU A 597 -39.82 -7.15 -20.78
N LEU A 598 -38.50 -7.01 -20.61
CA LEU A 598 -37.52 -7.93 -21.18
C LEU A 598 -37.75 -9.38 -20.70
N LYS A 599 -38.03 -9.56 -19.40
CA LYS A 599 -38.32 -10.88 -18.83
C LYS A 599 -39.67 -11.45 -19.29
N GLN A 600 -40.63 -10.60 -19.61
CA GLN A 600 -41.90 -10.99 -20.24
C GLN A 600 -41.78 -11.27 -21.75
N GLY A 601 -40.60 -11.10 -22.36
CA GLY A 601 -40.38 -11.30 -23.79
C GLY A 601 -40.78 -10.11 -24.68
N LYS A 602 -41.20 -8.98 -24.09
CA LYS A 602 -41.53 -7.72 -24.79
C LYS A 602 -40.26 -6.91 -25.07
N ASN A 603 -39.39 -7.48 -25.91
CA ASN A 603 -38.02 -6.99 -26.11
C ASN A 603 -37.94 -5.60 -26.77
N SER A 604 -38.86 -5.28 -27.69
CA SER A 604 -38.92 -3.97 -28.36
C SER A 604 -39.27 -2.85 -27.40
N ASP A 605 -40.26 -3.08 -26.53
CA ASP A 605 -40.70 -2.09 -25.54
C ASP A 605 -39.62 -1.87 -24.48
N SER A 606 -38.99 -2.96 -24.03
CA SER A 606 -37.82 -2.90 -23.14
C SER A 606 -36.71 -2.04 -23.72
N LEU A 607 -36.32 -2.29 -24.98
CA LEU A 607 -35.28 -1.51 -25.65
C LEU A 607 -35.64 -0.02 -25.69
N LYS A 608 -36.88 0.31 -26.05
CA LYS A 608 -37.35 1.70 -26.12
C LYS A 608 -37.26 2.40 -24.76
N LEU A 609 -37.75 1.77 -23.69
CA LEU A 609 -37.74 2.38 -22.35
C LEU A 609 -36.31 2.51 -21.80
N SER A 610 -35.46 1.48 -21.94
CA SER A 610 -34.07 1.58 -21.47
C SER A 610 -33.25 2.60 -22.27
N GLN A 611 -33.54 2.81 -23.57
CA GLN A 611 -32.95 3.90 -24.35
C GLN A 611 -33.44 5.29 -23.91
N GLN A 612 -34.71 5.43 -23.57
CA GLN A 612 -35.24 6.67 -22.99
C GLN A 612 -34.59 6.97 -21.64
N ALA A 613 -34.47 5.96 -20.77
CA ALA A 613 -33.76 6.08 -19.50
C ALA A 613 -32.30 6.51 -19.71
N LEU A 614 -31.56 5.87 -20.61
CA LEU A 614 -30.17 6.24 -20.92
C LEU A 614 -30.07 7.68 -21.46
N LYS A 615 -31.00 8.10 -22.32
CA LYS A 615 -31.03 9.47 -22.86
C LYS A 615 -31.26 10.52 -21.76
N ILE A 616 -32.10 10.20 -20.78
CA ILE A 616 -32.28 11.04 -19.59
C ILE A 616 -30.98 11.06 -18.78
N GLN A 617 -30.41 9.89 -18.48
CA GLN A 617 -29.15 9.78 -17.74
C GLN A 617 -27.98 10.50 -18.42
N ASP A 618 -27.89 10.52 -19.75
CA ASP A 618 -26.86 11.25 -20.50
C ASP A 618 -26.97 12.78 -20.34
N LYS A 619 -28.15 13.28 -19.95
CA LYS A 619 -28.36 14.70 -19.65
C LYS A 619 -27.95 15.08 -18.24
N TYR A 620 -27.92 14.14 -17.28
CA TYR A 620 -27.65 14.39 -15.85
C TYR A 620 -26.29 13.89 -15.38
N TYR A 621 -25.80 12.81 -15.97
CA TYR A 621 -24.62 12.12 -15.48
C TYR A 621 -23.46 12.21 -16.48
N PRO A 622 -22.22 12.34 -15.97
CA PRO A 622 -21.01 12.13 -16.77
C PRO A 622 -21.00 10.78 -17.51
N ASP A 623 -20.17 10.66 -18.54
CA ASP A 623 -20.12 9.46 -19.38
C ASP A 623 -19.67 8.20 -18.64
N ASP A 624 -18.94 8.36 -17.54
CA ASP A 624 -18.42 7.31 -16.67
C ASP A 624 -19.27 7.06 -15.42
N HIS A 625 -20.48 7.59 -15.34
CA HIS A 625 -21.32 7.39 -14.16
C HIS A 625 -21.87 5.95 -14.06
N ARG A 626 -21.77 5.36 -12.86
CA ARG A 626 -22.15 3.97 -12.56
C ARG A 626 -23.59 3.64 -12.93
N ASP A 627 -24.53 4.56 -12.70
CA ASP A 627 -25.97 4.32 -12.96
C ASP A 627 -26.32 4.09 -14.43
N LYS A 628 -25.43 4.44 -15.37
CA LYS A 628 -25.61 4.14 -16.80
C LYS A 628 -25.39 2.66 -17.12
N ILE A 629 -24.65 1.92 -16.28
CA ILE A 629 -24.28 0.52 -16.50
C ILE A 629 -25.54 -0.36 -16.63
N GLU A 630 -26.53 -0.19 -15.74
CA GLU A 630 -27.73 -1.03 -15.77
C GLU A 630 -28.57 -0.78 -17.03
N CYS A 631 -28.72 0.48 -17.44
CA CYS A 631 -29.41 0.83 -18.69
C CYS A 631 -28.71 0.25 -19.91
N LEU A 632 -27.39 0.40 -20.01
CA LEU A 632 -26.59 -0.15 -21.11
C LEU A 632 -26.68 -1.68 -21.16
N ASN A 633 -26.65 -2.36 -20.01
CA ASN A 633 -26.81 -3.81 -19.92
C ASN A 633 -28.21 -4.26 -20.33
N ASN A 634 -29.25 -3.54 -19.94
CA ASN A 634 -30.63 -3.85 -20.35
C ASN A 634 -30.84 -3.61 -21.84
N ILE A 635 -30.30 -2.52 -22.41
CA ILE A 635 -30.29 -2.27 -23.86
C ILE A 635 -29.58 -3.41 -24.59
N ALA A 636 -28.40 -3.80 -24.11
CA ALA A 636 -27.63 -4.88 -24.71
C ALA A 636 -28.38 -6.21 -24.67
N ALA A 637 -28.98 -6.56 -23.53
CA ALA A 637 -29.77 -7.77 -23.37
C ALA A 637 -31.01 -7.78 -24.27
N SER A 638 -31.67 -6.64 -24.45
CA SER A 638 -32.77 -6.48 -25.41
C SER A 638 -32.31 -6.70 -26.85
N TYR A 639 -31.15 -6.16 -27.25
CA TYR A 639 -30.57 -6.43 -28.57
C TYR A 639 -30.21 -7.91 -28.79
N VAL A 640 -29.72 -8.61 -27.76
CA VAL A 640 -29.48 -10.06 -27.82
C VAL A 640 -30.79 -10.80 -28.11
N LYS A 641 -31.86 -10.48 -27.36
CA LYS A 641 -33.18 -11.11 -27.56
C LYS A 641 -33.81 -10.79 -28.92
N LEU A 642 -33.51 -9.61 -29.48
CA LEU A 642 -33.90 -9.19 -30.83
C LEU A 642 -32.98 -9.75 -31.94
N LYS A 643 -31.97 -10.58 -31.60
CA LYS A 643 -31.00 -11.16 -32.53
C LYS A 643 -30.14 -10.13 -33.28
N VAL A 644 -29.80 -9.01 -32.63
CA VAL A 644 -28.89 -7.97 -33.16
C VAL A 644 -27.59 -7.93 -32.33
N PRO A 645 -26.69 -8.93 -32.46
CA PRO A 645 -25.55 -9.09 -31.55
C PRO A 645 -24.51 -7.95 -31.65
N ARG A 646 -24.38 -7.30 -32.82
CA ARG A 646 -23.45 -6.19 -33.02
C ARG A 646 -23.75 -5.02 -32.09
N MET A 647 -25.02 -4.62 -31.98
CA MET A 647 -25.43 -3.53 -31.09
C MET A 647 -25.38 -3.92 -29.62
N ALA A 648 -25.65 -5.20 -29.30
CA ALA A 648 -25.47 -5.72 -27.94
C ALA A 648 -24.02 -5.60 -27.49
N LEU A 649 -23.06 -6.03 -28.33
CA LEU A 649 -21.63 -5.98 -28.00
C LEU A 649 -21.14 -4.55 -27.73
N VAL A 650 -21.57 -3.57 -28.54
CA VAL A 650 -21.20 -2.16 -28.35
C VAL A 650 -21.67 -1.65 -26.98
N ASN A 651 -22.90 -1.94 -26.59
CA ASN A 651 -23.44 -1.48 -25.31
C ASN A 651 -22.82 -2.23 -24.12
N TYR A 652 -22.57 -3.53 -24.24
CA TYR A 652 -21.81 -4.28 -23.21
C TYR A 652 -20.39 -3.74 -23.04
N LYS A 653 -19.69 -3.39 -24.13
CA LYS A 653 -18.35 -2.78 -24.04
C LYS A 653 -18.38 -1.42 -23.35
N ARG A 654 -19.39 -0.59 -23.63
CA ARG A 654 -19.58 0.68 -22.92
C ARG A 654 -19.83 0.47 -21.44
N ALA A 655 -20.74 -0.46 -21.09
CA ALA A 655 -21.01 -0.79 -19.69
C ALA A 655 -19.76 -1.30 -18.97
N LEU A 656 -18.98 -2.18 -19.61
CA LEU A 656 -17.73 -2.71 -19.08
C LEU A 656 -16.69 -1.60 -18.85
N ALA A 657 -16.49 -0.71 -19.83
CA ALA A 657 -15.52 0.39 -19.71
C ALA A 657 -15.85 1.32 -18.53
N ILE A 658 -17.13 1.62 -18.33
CA ILE A 658 -17.61 2.40 -17.18
C ILE A 658 -17.37 1.61 -15.88
N GLN A 659 -17.63 0.31 -15.88
CA GLN A 659 -17.43 -0.54 -14.71
C GLN A 659 -15.94 -0.62 -14.34
N GLU A 660 -15.04 -0.83 -15.29
CA GLU A 660 -13.58 -0.89 -15.11
C GLU A 660 -13.00 0.40 -14.54
N LYS A 661 -13.52 1.56 -14.93
CA LYS A 661 -13.10 2.86 -14.39
C LYS A 661 -13.56 3.09 -12.95
N ASN A 662 -14.72 2.53 -12.57
CA ASN A 662 -15.33 2.67 -11.24
C ASN A 662 -14.99 1.52 -10.29
N LEU A 663 -14.10 0.60 -10.67
CA LEU A 663 -13.73 -0.56 -9.87
C LEU A 663 -12.64 -0.19 -8.86
N PRO A 664 -12.86 -0.35 -7.54
CA PRO A 664 -11.80 -0.12 -6.55
C PRO A 664 -10.64 -1.10 -6.74
N VAL A 665 -9.43 -0.65 -6.38
CA VAL A 665 -8.23 -1.49 -6.35
C VAL A 665 -8.49 -2.64 -5.38
N GLY A 666 -8.72 -3.86 -5.89
CA GLY A 666 -9.07 -5.05 -5.09
C GLY A 666 -10.42 -5.72 -5.37
N HIS A 667 -11.22 -5.25 -6.34
CA HIS A 667 -12.55 -5.83 -6.59
C HIS A 667 -12.55 -7.32 -7.02
N PRO A 668 -13.56 -8.11 -6.58
CA PRO A 668 -13.69 -9.56 -6.82
C PRO A 668 -13.52 -10.03 -8.27
N ASP A 669 -13.84 -9.20 -9.27
CA ASP A 669 -13.73 -9.55 -10.68
C ASP A 669 -12.27 -9.76 -11.16
N ARG A 670 -11.30 -9.13 -10.50
CA ARG A 670 -9.88 -9.39 -10.79
C ARG A 670 -9.41 -10.64 -10.03
N ALA A 671 -9.81 -10.81 -8.78
CA ALA A 671 -9.53 -12.00 -7.99
C ALA A 671 -10.14 -13.28 -8.62
N SER A 672 -11.33 -13.20 -9.20
CA SER A 672 -11.99 -14.31 -9.89
C SER A 672 -11.28 -14.69 -11.20
N LYS A 673 -10.76 -13.72 -11.96
CA LYS A 673 -9.90 -13.95 -13.13
C LYS A 673 -8.60 -14.66 -12.73
N CYS A 674 -7.97 -14.25 -11.62
CA CYS A 674 -6.80 -14.93 -11.07
C CYS A 674 -7.14 -16.37 -10.64
N GLY A 675 -8.22 -16.55 -9.89
CA GLY A 675 -8.73 -17.86 -9.48
C GLY A 675 -9.04 -18.78 -10.67
N TYR A 676 -9.59 -18.26 -11.76
CA TYR A 676 -9.86 -19.02 -12.99
C TYR A 676 -8.57 -19.54 -13.65
N VAL A 677 -7.54 -18.69 -13.77
CA VAL A 677 -6.24 -19.11 -14.31
C VAL A 677 -5.59 -20.17 -13.42
N VAL A 678 -5.64 -20.00 -12.10
CA VAL A 678 -5.13 -21.00 -11.14
C VAL A 678 -5.90 -22.33 -11.24
N LEU A 679 -7.22 -22.28 -11.42
CA LEU A 679 -8.04 -23.48 -11.57
C LEU A 679 -7.75 -24.22 -12.88
N ILE A 680 -7.50 -23.49 -13.97
CA ILE A 680 -7.02 -24.08 -15.23
C ILE A 680 -5.69 -24.81 -15.02
N LEU A 681 -4.72 -24.15 -14.37
CA LEU A 681 -3.42 -24.75 -14.08
C LEU A 681 -3.57 -26.01 -13.22
N LEU A 682 -4.41 -25.95 -12.20
CA LEU A 682 -4.68 -27.07 -11.30
C LEU A 682 -5.33 -28.26 -12.03
N ILE A 683 -6.29 -28.01 -12.93
CA ILE A 683 -6.88 -29.08 -13.76
C ILE A 683 -5.82 -29.71 -14.66
N TYR A 684 -4.99 -28.91 -15.33
CA TYR A 684 -3.96 -29.44 -16.22
C TYR A 684 -2.84 -30.17 -15.48
N TRP A 685 -2.46 -29.71 -14.28
CA TRP A 685 -1.49 -30.40 -13.42
C TRP A 685 -2.03 -31.72 -12.86
N ILE A 686 -3.32 -31.78 -12.48
CA ILE A 686 -3.93 -33.01 -11.95
C ILE A 686 -4.25 -34.01 -13.06
N SER A 687 -4.73 -33.54 -14.22
CA SER A 687 -5.12 -34.42 -15.33
C SER A 687 -3.93 -34.96 -16.12
N GLU A 688 -2.74 -34.35 -15.98
CA GLU A 688 -1.55 -34.61 -16.80
C GLU A 688 -1.83 -34.63 -18.31
N ALA A 689 -2.91 -33.97 -18.76
CA ALA A 689 -3.35 -34.00 -20.16
C ALA A 689 -2.33 -33.37 -21.12
N ILE A 690 -1.48 -32.49 -20.59
CA ILE A 690 -0.36 -31.84 -21.27
C ILE A 690 0.85 -31.95 -20.35
N PRO A 691 2.07 -32.14 -20.87
CA PRO A 691 3.27 -32.17 -20.04
C PRO A 691 3.35 -30.97 -19.10
N VAL A 692 3.65 -31.25 -17.83
CA VAL A 692 3.85 -30.25 -16.77
C VAL A 692 4.67 -29.03 -17.23
N PRO A 693 5.81 -29.16 -17.94
CA PRO A 693 6.59 -28.02 -18.42
C PRO A 693 5.77 -27.03 -19.28
N VAL A 694 4.88 -27.54 -20.13
CA VAL A 694 4.07 -26.73 -21.06
C VAL A 694 2.94 -26.04 -20.30
N THR A 695 2.31 -26.75 -19.36
CA THR A 695 1.28 -26.16 -18.50
C THR A 695 1.84 -25.06 -17.59
N SER A 696 3.09 -25.21 -17.14
CA SER A 696 3.81 -24.19 -16.38
C SER A 696 4.19 -22.96 -17.19
N LEU A 697 4.00 -22.95 -18.52
CA LEU A 697 4.17 -21.74 -19.33
C LEU A 697 2.85 -20.97 -19.53
N LEU A 698 1.70 -21.55 -19.18
CA LEU A 698 0.40 -20.90 -19.34
C LEU A 698 0.28 -19.53 -18.62
N PRO A 699 0.87 -19.29 -17.43
CA PRO A 699 0.80 -17.98 -16.79
C PRO A 699 1.40 -16.84 -17.64
N LEU A 700 2.45 -17.11 -18.43
CA LEU A 700 3.07 -16.13 -19.34
C LEU A 700 2.09 -15.58 -20.37
N ILE A 701 1.06 -16.35 -20.72
CA ILE A 701 0.07 -15.97 -21.74
C ILE A 701 -1.23 -15.53 -21.07
N LEU A 702 -1.72 -16.32 -20.10
CA LEU A 702 -3.03 -16.11 -19.51
C LEU A 702 -3.06 -14.84 -18.66
N PHE A 703 -2.05 -14.56 -17.83
CA PHE A 703 -2.08 -13.38 -16.96
C PHE A 703 -2.05 -12.04 -17.73
N PRO A 704 -1.22 -11.86 -18.78
CA PRO A 704 -1.28 -10.66 -19.60
C PRO A 704 -2.58 -10.57 -20.41
N LEU A 705 -3.10 -11.69 -20.91
CA LEU A 705 -4.33 -11.72 -21.70
C LEU A 705 -5.57 -11.40 -20.87
N THR A 706 -5.59 -11.80 -19.59
CA THR A 706 -6.66 -11.45 -18.64
C THR A 706 -6.46 -10.10 -17.96
N GLY A 707 -5.35 -9.39 -18.25
CA GLY A 707 -5.04 -8.08 -17.67
C GLY A 707 -4.69 -8.10 -16.17
N ILE A 708 -4.21 -9.24 -15.66
CA ILE A 708 -3.86 -9.40 -14.23
C ILE A 708 -2.46 -8.85 -13.94
N LEU A 709 -1.47 -9.22 -14.77
CA LEU A 709 -0.10 -8.76 -14.69
C LEU A 709 0.41 -8.39 -16.09
N LYS A 710 1.32 -7.42 -16.19
CA LYS A 710 1.97 -7.11 -17.47
C LYS A 710 2.88 -8.26 -17.90
N ALA A 711 3.06 -8.45 -19.21
CA ALA A 711 3.93 -9.49 -19.75
C ALA A 711 5.37 -9.41 -19.22
N SER A 712 5.90 -8.20 -19.01
CA SER A 712 7.22 -7.96 -18.40
C SER A 712 7.32 -8.56 -17.00
N ASP A 713 6.28 -8.36 -16.19
CA ASP A 713 6.30 -8.70 -14.78
C ASP A 713 6.17 -10.22 -14.62
N VAL A 714 5.32 -10.85 -15.42
CA VAL A 714 5.18 -12.31 -15.45
C VAL A 714 6.46 -12.97 -15.93
N ALA A 715 7.06 -12.49 -17.02
CA ALA A 715 8.29 -13.06 -17.58
C ALA A 715 9.46 -12.97 -16.59
N SER A 716 9.57 -11.86 -15.85
CA SER A 716 10.63 -11.68 -14.86
C SER A 716 10.67 -12.78 -13.79
N ASN A 717 9.51 -13.36 -13.44
CA ASN A 717 9.43 -14.43 -12.44
C ASN A 717 10.07 -15.75 -12.86
N TYR A 718 10.15 -16.04 -14.17
CA TYR A 718 10.80 -17.26 -14.67
C TYR A 718 12.32 -17.17 -14.65
N PHE A 719 12.86 -15.96 -14.50
CA PHE A 719 14.30 -15.68 -14.49
C PHE A 719 14.76 -15.03 -13.17
N LYS A 720 13.96 -15.12 -12.11
CA LYS A 720 14.35 -14.66 -10.77
C LYS A 720 15.56 -15.45 -10.25
N ASP A 721 16.32 -14.84 -9.34
CA ASP A 721 17.54 -15.39 -8.75
C ASP A 721 17.41 -16.84 -8.25
N THR A 722 16.25 -17.20 -7.71
CA THR A 722 15.93 -18.55 -7.25
C THR A 722 15.99 -19.59 -8.38
N ALA A 723 15.50 -19.24 -9.58
CA ALA A 723 15.53 -20.09 -10.76
C ALA A 723 16.97 -20.23 -11.31
N SER A 724 17.72 -19.13 -11.32
CA SER A 724 19.14 -19.13 -11.73
C SER A 724 20.03 -19.95 -10.78
N LEU A 725 19.79 -19.87 -9.48
CA LEU A 725 20.48 -20.67 -8.46
C LEU A 725 20.16 -22.16 -8.59
N PHE A 726 18.89 -22.49 -8.84
CA PHE A 726 18.49 -23.87 -9.13
C PHE A 726 19.20 -24.41 -10.37
N PHE A 727 19.24 -23.64 -11.46
CA PHE A 727 19.95 -24.00 -12.69
C PHE A 727 21.44 -24.26 -12.47
N GLY A 728 22.12 -23.33 -11.81
CA GLY A 728 23.55 -23.44 -11.56
C GLY A 728 23.91 -24.62 -10.65
N SER A 729 23.13 -24.82 -9.57
CA SER A 729 23.41 -25.87 -8.58
C SER A 729 23.20 -27.29 -9.12
N VAL A 730 22.12 -27.54 -9.88
CA VAL A 730 21.88 -28.84 -10.51
C VAL A 730 22.93 -29.14 -11.59
N THR A 731 23.34 -28.13 -12.36
CA THR A 731 24.40 -28.29 -13.37
C THR A 731 25.74 -28.64 -12.73
N LEU A 732 26.10 -27.98 -11.62
CA LEU A 732 27.33 -28.27 -10.88
C LEU A 732 27.28 -29.66 -10.22
N ALA A 733 26.13 -30.06 -9.66
CA ALA A 733 25.93 -31.40 -9.13
C ALA A 733 26.11 -32.48 -10.21
N TYR A 734 25.56 -32.25 -11.41
CA TYR A 734 25.75 -33.14 -12.57
C TYR A 734 27.24 -33.20 -13.01
N ALA A 735 27.97 -32.08 -12.95
CA ALA A 735 29.40 -32.04 -13.26
C ALA A 735 30.21 -32.90 -12.29
N ILE A 736 29.98 -32.75 -10.99
CA ILE A 736 30.63 -33.52 -9.91
C ILE A 736 30.35 -35.01 -10.09
N GLN A 737 29.11 -35.36 -10.46
CA GLN A 737 28.70 -36.74 -10.66
C GLN A 737 29.40 -37.38 -11.86
N ARG A 738 29.41 -36.71 -13.02
CA ARG A 738 30.04 -37.22 -14.25
C ARG A 738 31.52 -37.53 -14.07
N VAL A 739 32.19 -36.76 -13.22
CA VAL A 739 33.63 -36.81 -13.00
C VAL A 739 34.05 -37.81 -11.91
N ASN A 740 33.10 -38.49 -11.24
CA ASN A 740 33.36 -39.50 -10.19
C ASN A 740 34.12 -39.02 -8.94
N LEU A 741 34.21 -37.70 -8.72
CA LEU A 741 34.91 -37.09 -7.57
C LEU A 741 34.43 -37.65 -6.22
N HIS A 742 33.16 -38.04 -6.14
CA HIS A 742 32.52 -38.59 -4.95
C HIS A 742 33.23 -39.84 -4.38
N ARG A 743 33.85 -40.67 -5.22
CA ARG A 743 34.50 -41.92 -4.79
C ARG A 743 35.83 -41.68 -4.07
N ARG A 744 36.60 -40.66 -4.48
CA ARG A 744 37.84 -40.24 -3.78
C ARG A 744 37.53 -39.49 -2.48
N ALA A 745 36.49 -38.66 -2.47
CA ALA A 745 36.03 -38.01 -1.24
C ALA A 745 35.59 -39.06 -0.19
N ALA A 746 34.89 -40.12 -0.62
CA ALA A 746 34.53 -41.26 0.23
C ALA A 746 35.76 -41.96 0.86
N LEU A 747 36.79 -42.24 0.06
CA LEU A 747 38.06 -42.82 0.51
C LEU A 747 38.78 -41.92 1.52
N PHE A 748 38.86 -40.62 1.26
CA PHE A 748 39.47 -39.65 2.17
C PHE A 748 38.73 -39.59 3.51
N ILE A 749 37.40 -39.54 3.50
CA ILE A 749 36.56 -39.53 4.71
C ILE A 749 36.80 -40.79 5.55
N LEU A 750 36.85 -41.98 4.92
CA LEU A 750 37.12 -43.25 5.60
C LEU A 750 38.51 -43.29 6.25
N THR A 751 39.53 -42.70 5.62
CA THR A 751 40.89 -42.63 6.18
C THR A 751 41.02 -41.65 7.36
N VAL A 752 40.22 -40.58 7.40
CA VAL A 752 40.31 -39.53 8.43
C VAL A 752 39.40 -39.82 9.63
N VAL A 753 38.18 -40.31 9.40
CA VAL A 753 37.15 -40.49 10.44
C VAL A 753 37.19 -41.91 11.06
N GLY A 754 37.80 -42.87 10.36
CA GLY A 754 37.87 -44.27 10.76
C GLY A 754 36.61 -45.07 10.41
N SER A 755 36.66 -46.40 10.60
CA SER A 755 35.64 -47.36 10.14
C SER A 755 34.37 -47.45 11.01
N SER A 756 34.16 -46.52 11.94
CA SER A 756 33.01 -46.58 12.85
C SER A 756 31.76 -45.94 12.22
N THR A 757 30.71 -46.76 12.06
CA THR A 757 29.45 -46.37 11.38
C THR A 757 28.81 -45.09 11.93
N LYS A 758 28.87 -44.87 13.25
CA LYS A 758 28.25 -43.71 13.92
C LYS A 758 28.91 -42.39 13.51
N TRP A 759 30.24 -42.38 13.41
CA TRP A 759 31.01 -41.18 13.05
C TRP A 759 30.93 -40.87 11.55
N ILE A 760 30.86 -41.90 10.71
CA ILE A 760 30.59 -41.75 9.27
C ILE A 760 29.23 -41.10 9.03
N MET A 761 28.17 -41.59 9.71
CA MET A 761 26.83 -41.00 9.61
C MET A 761 26.80 -39.56 10.12
N ALA A 762 27.43 -39.28 11.27
CA ALA A 762 27.50 -37.93 11.82
C ALA A 762 28.22 -36.96 10.86
N GLY A 763 29.36 -37.36 10.30
CA GLY A 763 30.11 -36.54 9.33
C GLY A 763 29.32 -36.26 8.05
N LEU A 764 28.64 -37.27 7.50
CA LEU A 764 27.77 -37.11 6.33
C LEU A 764 26.58 -36.19 6.63
N MET A 765 25.96 -36.30 7.81
CA MET A 765 24.88 -35.40 8.21
C MET A 765 25.38 -33.97 8.37
N THR A 766 26.44 -33.73 9.15
CA THR A 766 26.96 -32.36 9.35
C THR A 766 27.37 -31.69 8.03
N THR A 767 28.05 -32.42 7.14
CA THR A 767 28.45 -31.89 5.82
C THR A 767 27.25 -31.66 4.90
N THR A 768 26.30 -32.59 4.84
CA THR A 768 25.07 -32.40 4.02
C THR A 768 24.24 -31.22 4.52
N CYS A 769 24.12 -31.06 5.84
CA CYS A 769 23.46 -29.93 6.48
C CYS A 769 24.11 -28.59 6.08
N LEU A 770 25.45 -28.50 6.20
CA LEU A 770 26.20 -27.29 5.85
C LEU A 770 26.09 -26.95 4.37
N ILE A 771 26.15 -27.93 3.47
CA ILE A 771 26.01 -27.68 2.03
C ILE A 771 24.58 -27.24 1.69
N SER A 772 23.56 -27.85 2.31
CA SER A 772 22.16 -27.47 2.10
C SER A 772 21.79 -26.07 2.60
N MET A 773 22.69 -25.41 3.36
CA MET A 773 22.51 -24.01 3.75
C MET A 773 22.70 -23.04 2.58
N TRP A 774 23.51 -23.42 1.57
CA TRP A 774 23.90 -22.53 0.46
C TRP A 774 23.40 -23.02 -0.90
N ILE A 775 23.06 -24.31 -1.01
CA ILE A 775 22.60 -24.97 -2.24
C ILE A 775 21.24 -25.65 -1.96
N ASN A 776 20.33 -25.66 -2.95
CA ASN A 776 19.03 -26.33 -2.83
C ASN A 776 19.20 -27.80 -2.39
N ASN A 777 18.38 -28.24 -1.43
CA ASN A 777 18.29 -29.59 -0.87
C ASN A 777 18.37 -30.71 -1.93
N ALA A 778 17.73 -30.52 -3.09
CA ALA A 778 17.77 -31.50 -4.18
C ALA A 778 19.16 -31.65 -4.80
N ALA A 779 19.88 -30.53 -5.02
CA ALA A 779 21.25 -30.54 -5.51
C ALA A 779 22.23 -31.04 -4.42
N SER A 780 22.04 -30.63 -3.17
CA SER A 780 22.83 -31.11 -2.01
C SER A 780 22.71 -32.62 -1.82
N THR A 781 21.50 -33.17 -1.94
CA THR A 781 21.24 -34.62 -1.90
C THR A 781 21.88 -35.33 -3.09
N SER A 782 21.79 -34.74 -4.29
CA SER A 782 22.37 -35.33 -5.50
C SER A 782 23.90 -35.39 -5.45
N ILE A 783 24.55 -34.44 -4.77
CA ILE A 783 26.00 -34.43 -4.55
C ILE A 783 26.41 -35.47 -3.50
N MET A 784 25.65 -35.58 -2.40
CA MET A 784 26.03 -36.38 -1.24
C MET A 784 25.64 -37.86 -1.34
N LEU A 785 24.57 -38.19 -2.07
CA LEU A 785 24.09 -39.56 -2.20
C LEU A 785 25.12 -40.51 -2.86
N PRO A 786 25.80 -40.15 -3.96
CA PRO A 786 26.86 -40.98 -4.53
C PRO A 786 28.06 -41.17 -3.59
N VAL A 787 28.41 -40.16 -2.77
CA VAL A 787 29.47 -40.26 -1.76
C VAL A 787 29.09 -41.28 -0.69
N ALA A 788 27.87 -41.17 -0.16
CA ALA A 788 27.35 -42.10 0.84
C ALA A 788 27.28 -43.56 0.35
N LEU A 789 26.91 -43.75 -0.93
CA LEU A 789 26.89 -45.07 -1.56
C LEU A 789 28.31 -45.62 -1.78
N ALA A 790 29.26 -44.78 -2.21
CA ALA A 790 30.65 -45.18 -2.37
C ALA A 790 31.30 -45.55 -1.03
N ILE A 791 31.01 -44.82 0.05
CA ILE A 791 31.47 -45.18 1.41
C ILE A 791 30.93 -46.56 1.83
N ALA A 792 29.66 -46.84 1.53
CA ALA A 792 29.06 -48.14 1.83
C ALA A 792 29.74 -49.29 1.06
N ASP A 793 30.02 -49.07 -0.23
CA ASP A 793 30.67 -50.06 -1.09
C ASP A 793 32.15 -50.28 -0.68
N GLU A 794 32.89 -49.24 -0.27
CA GLU A 794 34.28 -49.35 0.21
C GLU A 794 34.36 -50.02 1.60
N TYR A 795 33.40 -49.73 2.49
CA TYR A 795 33.27 -50.37 3.80
C TYR A 795 33.05 -51.89 3.67
N GLU A 796 32.25 -52.30 2.69
CA GLU A 796 32.06 -53.72 2.33
C GLU A 796 33.38 -54.36 1.86
N GLN A 797 34.18 -53.67 1.04
CA GLN A 797 35.47 -54.19 0.59
C GLN A 797 36.50 -54.30 1.73
N HIS A 798 36.53 -53.32 2.64
CA HIS A 798 37.49 -53.28 3.75
C HIS A 798 37.16 -54.29 4.87
N THR A 799 35.88 -54.59 5.09
CA THR A 799 35.45 -55.66 6.01
C THR A 799 35.74 -57.05 5.44
N ASN A 800 35.54 -57.24 4.13
CA ASN A 800 35.91 -58.48 3.45
C ASN A 800 37.43 -58.72 3.42
N SER A 801 38.27 -57.68 3.36
CA SER A 801 39.73 -57.85 3.41
C SER A 801 40.25 -58.21 4.82
N LEU A 802 39.67 -57.62 5.87
CA LEU A 802 39.97 -57.96 7.26
C LEU A 802 39.57 -59.40 7.61
N ALA A 803 38.46 -59.90 7.06
CA ALA A 803 38.05 -61.30 7.21
C ALA A 803 39.07 -62.28 6.59
N ASN A 804 39.62 -61.96 5.41
CA ASN A 804 40.62 -62.80 4.73
C ASN A 804 42.00 -62.78 5.43
N ILE A 805 42.39 -61.67 6.07
CA ILE A 805 43.63 -61.57 6.85
C ILE A 805 43.55 -62.43 8.12
N ASN A 806 42.37 -62.47 8.77
CA ASN A 806 42.15 -63.30 9.94
C ASN A 806 42.16 -64.81 9.60
N GLU A 807 41.59 -65.23 8.45
CA GLU A 807 41.70 -66.63 8.00
C GLU A 807 43.15 -67.08 7.77
N HIS A 808 44.01 -66.23 7.17
CA HIS A 808 45.43 -66.56 6.99
C HIS A 808 46.25 -66.57 8.30
N SER A 809 45.86 -65.76 9.28
CA SER A 809 46.47 -65.74 10.62
C SER A 809 46.16 -67.03 11.40
N ILE A 810 44.91 -67.51 11.30
CA ILE A 810 44.43 -68.74 11.94
C ILE A 810 45.11 -70.00 11.35
N VAL A 811 45.40 -70.02 10.05
CA VAL A 811 46.13 -71.12 9.39
C VAL A 811 47.61 -71.19 9.82
N THR A 812 48.23 -70.05 10.14
CA THR A 812 49.66 -70.00 10.52
C THR A 812 49.87 -70.40 12.00
N ILE A 813 48.88 -70.16 12.87
CA ILE A 813 48.90 -70.58 14.28
C ILE A 813 48.63 -72.09 14.42
N ASN A 814 47.84 -72.69 13.51
CA ASN A 814 47.55 -74.13 13.50
C ASN A 814 48.71 -75.03 12.98
N CYS A 815 49.85 -74.46 12.58
CA CYS A 815 51.01 -75.23 12.09
C CYS A 815 52.14 -75.45 13.12
N LEU A 816 51.99 -75.05 14.40
CA LEU A 816 53.10 -75.12 15.38
C LEU A 816 52.93 -76.00 16.62
N THR A 817 51.81 -76.67 16.89
CA THR A 817 51.77 -77.78 17.88
C THR A 817 50.54 -78.67 17.72
N PRO A 818 50.65 -80.01 17.77
CA PRO A 818 49.53 -80.92 17.94
C PRO A 818 49.45 -81.40 19.39
N THR A 819 48.49 -80.95 20.19
CA THR A 819 47.99 -81.73 21.35
C THR A 819 46.62 -81.22 21.82
N ASN A 820 45.68 -82.16 21.91
CA ASN A 820 44.36 -82.04 22.53
C ASN A 820 44.43 -81.48 23.96
N ILE A 821 43.76 -80.35 24.21
CA ILE A 821 43.07 -80.09 25.46
C ILE A 821 41.69 -79.54 25.10
N LYS A 822 40.64 -80.27 25.52
CA LYS A 822 39.28 -79.74 25.62
C LYS A 822 39.29 -78.73 26.76
N ASP A 823 38.80 -77.52 26.55
CA ASP A 823 37.78 -76.94 27.44
C ASP A 823 37.20 -75.65 26.86
N GLU A 824 35.94 -75.47 27.21
CA GLU A 824 34.96 -74.52 26.71
C GLU A 824 35.29 -73.07 27.05
N SER A 825 35.28 -72.20 26.05
CA SER A 825 34.72 -70.85 26.18
C SER A 825 34.37 -70.30 24.81
N THR A 826 33.09 -70.02 24.61
CA THR A 826 32.47 -69.31 23.48
C THR A 826 33.30 -68.12 22.98
N GLU A 827 33.88 -68.25 21.80
CA GLU A 827 34.16 -67.12 20.90
C GLU A 827 33.19 -67.20 19.72
N GLN A 828 32.17 -66.35 19.76
CA GLN A 828 31.35 -66.05 18.59
C GLN A 828 32.20 -65.25 17.61
N GLU A 829 32.75 -65.91 16.59
CA GLU A 829 33.27 -65.22 15.40
C GLU A 829 32.11 -64.50 14.70
N GLN A 830 32.02 -63.18 14.87
CA GLN A 830 31.05 -62.33 14.17
C GLN A 830 31.40 -62.23 12.68
N LYS A 831 30.83 -63.13 11.88
CA LYS A 831 30.72 -62.96 10.42
C LYS A 831 29.67 -61.87 10.15
N VAL A 832 30.08 -60.68 9.71
CA VAL A 832 29.16 -59.57 9.37
C VAL A 832 28.17 -60.07 8.31
N SER A 833 26.86 -60.00 8.59
CA SER A 833 25.85 -60.51 7.68
C SER A 833 25.57 -59.51 6.55
N SER A 834 25.31 -60.01 5.33
CA SER A 834 24.93 -59.20 4.16
C SER A 834 23.68 -58.33 4.40
N ASN A 835 22.83 -58.68 5.38
CA ASN A 835 21.70 -57.85 5.80
C ASN A 835 22.12 -56.56 6.53
N ASP A 836 23.26 -56.56 7.21
CA ASP A 836 23.73 -55.40 7.97
C ASP A 836 24.33 -54.33 7.06
N ILE A 837 24.94 -54.73 5.94
CA ILE A 837 25.42 -53.84 4.87
C ILE A 837 24.23 -53.17 4.15
N ILE A 838 23.15 -53.90 3.88
CA ILE A 838 21.93 -53.33 3.29
C ILE A 838 21.27 -52.32 4.24
N LYS A 839 21.24 -52.61 5.55
CA LYS A 839 20.74 -51.67 6.57
C LYS A 839 21.61 -50.42 6.66
N LEU A 840 22.94 -50.57 6.61
CA LEU A 840 23.88 -49.46 6.57
C LEU A 840 23.63 -48.55 5.35
N ARG A 841 23.52 -49.15 4.15
CA ARG A 841 23.25 -48.42 2.91
C ARG A 841 21.94 -47.64 2.99
N LYS A 842 20.86 -48.26 3.47
CA LYS A 842 19.57 -47.58 3.70
C LYS A 842 19.69 -46.45 4.73
N GLY A 843 20.41 -46.66 5.83
CA GLY A 843 20.65 -45.65 6.86
C GLY A 843 21.41 -44.43 6.35
N LEU A 844 22.45 -44.65 5.52
CA LEU A 844 23.25 -43.58 4.92
C LEU A 844 22.45 -42.75 3.90
N ILE A 845 21.60 -43.41 3.09
CA ILE A 845 20.70 -42.70 2.17
C ILE A 845 19.72 -41.82 2.97
N LEU A 846 19.10 -42.39 4.00
CA LEU A 846 18.11 -41.69 4.81
C LEU A 846 18.73 -40.48 5.52
N CYS A 847 19.93 -40.62 6.10
CA CYS A 847 20.57 -39.52 6.82
C CYS A 847 20.96 -38.35 5.90
N VAL A 848 21.45 -38.62 4.68
CA VAL A 848 21.72 -37.57 3.67
C VAL A 848 20.44 -36.84 3.29
N THR A 849 19.37 -37.58 2.97
CA THR A 849 18.08 -36.96 2.58
C THR A 849 17.49 -36.08 3.69
N TYR A 850 17.42 -36.57 4.94
CA TYR A 850 16.88 -35.81 6.06
C TYR A 850 17.77 -34.62 6.44
N SER A 851 19.09 -34.81 6.43
CA SER A 851 20.02 -33.73 6.80
C SER A 851 20.02 -32.58 5.79
N SER A 852 19.77 -32.86 4.51
CA SER A 852 19.62 -31.81 3.49
C SER A 852 18.40 -30.91 3.74
N VAL A 853 17.36 -31.43 4.41
CA VAL A 853 16.15 -30.66 4.73
C VAL A 853 16.39 -29.72 5.91
N TYR A 854 17.16 -30.17 6.91
CA TYR A 854 17.44 -29.38 8.11
C TYR A 854 18.33 -28.15 7.85
N GLY A 855 19.37 -28.25 7.02
CA GLY A 855 20.15 -27.05 6.66
C GLY A 855 19.38 -26.11 5.73
N GLY A 856 18.51 -26.68 4.89
CA GLY A 856 17.60 -25.94 4.02
C GLY A 856 16.51 -25.15 4.76
N LEU A 857 16.12 -25.50 5.99
CA LEU A 857 15.09 -24.78 6.76
C LEU A 857 15.43 -23.29 7.02
N SER A 858 16.71 -22.92 6.90
CA SER A 858 17.19 -21.53 6.96
C SER A 858 16.92 -20.72 5.67
N THR A 859 16.52 -21.36 4.56
CA THR A 859 16.29 -20.72 3.26
C THR A 859 15.04 -21.31 2.57
N ILE A 860 14.13 -20.45 2.07
CA ILE A 860 12.73 -20.78 1.70
C ILE A 860 12.55 -21.77 0.49
N VAL A 861 13.59 -22.48 0.04
CA VAL A 861 13.58 -23.28 -1.20
C VAL A 861 13.68 -24.79 -0.91
N GLY A 862 12.61 -25.41 -0.40
CA GLY A 862 12.52 -26.86 -0.26
C GLY A 862 11.89 -27.52 -1.50
N SER A 863 12.60 -28.43 -2.17
CA SER A 863 12.07 -29.27 -3.26
C SER A 863 12.42 -30.75 -3.08
N ALA A 864 11.54 -31.66 -3.51
CA ALA A 864 11.72 -33.11 -3.41
C ALA A 864 12.84 -33.63 -4.33
N ALA A 865 13.68 -34.55 -3.84
CA ALA A 865 14.87 -35.06 -4.54
C ALA A 865 14.61 -36.38 -5.29
N THR A 866 14.92 -36.46 -6.60
CA THR A 866 15.03 -37.75 -7.33
C THR A 866 15.87 -37.65 -8.62
N VAL A 867 16.60 -38.76 -8.96
CA VAL A 867 17.18 -39.21 -10.29
C VAL A 867 18.57 -38.65 -10.72
N PHE A 868 19.60 -39.35 -11.29
CA PHE A 868 20.04 -40.77 -11.52
C PHE A 868 21.57 -40.78 -11.87
N LEU A 869 22.24 -41.96 -11.89
CA LEU A 869 23.70 -42.25 -12.02
C LEU A 869 24.19 -42.71 -13.43
N LYS A 870 25.45 -42.38 -13.85
CA LYS A 870 26.51 -43.31 -14.38
C LYS A 870 27.88 -42.66 -14.74
N GLY A 871 29.00 -43.39 -14.56
CA GLY A 871 30.46 -43.03 -14.69
C GLY A 871 31.05 -42.90 -16.13
N TYR A 872 32.37 -42.80 -16.42
CA TYR A 872 33.64 -43.23 -15.80
C TYR A 872 34.79 -42.18 -16.00
N VAL A 873 35.90 -42.45 -15.31
CA VAL A 873 37.14 -41.70 -14.93
C VAL A 873 37.91 -40.88 -16.00
N ASP A 874 38.40 -39.69 -15.61
CA ASP A 874 39.70 -39.10 -16.00
C ASP A 874 40.21 -38.09 -14.94
N GLU A 875 41.44 -38.24 -14.46
CA GLU A 875 42.02 -37.48 -13.32
C GLU A 875 42.14 -35.95 -13.54
N TRP A 876 42.19 -35.49 -14.80
CA TRP A 876 42.27 -34.05 -15.11
C TRP A 876 40.95 -33.32 -14.84
N LYS A 877 39.83 -33.98 -15.16
CA LYS A 877 38.47 -33.42 -15.02
C LYS A 877 38.13 -33.20 -13.55
N GLU A 878 38.59 -34.12 -12.70
CA GLU A 878 38.42 -34.10 -11.24
C GLU A 878 39.03 -32.83 -10.63
N GLY A 879 40.26 -32.50 -11.00
CA GLY A 879 40.93 -31.29 -10.51
C GLY A 879 40.20 -30.01 -10.91
N VAL A 880 39.75 -29.90 -12.16
CA VAL A 880 39.06 -28.71 -12.66
C VAL A 880 37.70 -28.51 -11.98
N VAL A 881 36.88 -29.56 -11.85
CA VAL A 881 35.57 -29.46 -11.18
C VAL A 881 35.72 -29.18 -9.68
N ALA A 882 36.72 -29.75 -9.01
CA ALA A 882 37.01 -29.46 -7.61
C ALA A 882 37.44 -28.00 -7.41
N ILE A 883 38.28 -27.46 -8.31
CA ILE A 883 38.65 -26.03 -8.30
C ILE A 883 37.43 -25.14 -8.54
N LEU A 884 36.57 -25.48 -9.50
CA LEU A 884 35.32 -24.73 -9.73
C LEU A 884 34.42 -24.73 -8.50
N PHE A 885 34.24 -25.89 -7.84
CA PHE A 885 33.43 -26.00 -6.63
C PHE A 885 34.00 -25.20 -5.46
N LEU A 886 35.31 -25.30 -5.21
CA LEU A 886 35.99 -24.51 -4.18
C LEU A 886 35.98 -23.01 -4.52
N SER A 887 36.10 -22.65 -5.79
CA SER A 887 35.98 -21.26 -6.24
C SER A 887 34.56 -20.73 -6.11
N ALA A 888 33.53 -21.56 -6.26
CA ALA A 888 32.14 -21.18 -6.02
C ALA A 888 31.90 -20.89 -4.54
N ILE A 889 32.40 -21.76 -3.65
CA ILE A 889 32.35 -21.55 -2.19
C ILE A 889 33.12 -20.29 -1.81
N LEU A 890 34.34 -20.13 -2.33
CA LEU A 890 35.15 -18.95 -2.09
C LEU A 890 34.42 -17.70 -2.57
N LEU A 891 33.90 -17.68 -3.80
CA LEU A 891 33.15 -16.56 -4.33
C LEU A 891 31.88 -16.27 -3.53
N TRP A 892 31.15 -17.28 -3.03
CA TRP A 892 30.00 -17.04 -2.14
C TRP A 892 30.42 -16.44 -0.80
N ILE A 893 31.49 -16.95 -0.17
CA ILE A 893 32.01 -16.45 1.11
C ILE A 893 32.60 -15.05 0.96
N THR A 894 33.39 -14.83 -0.08
CA THR A 894 34.08 -13.56 -0.33
C THR A 894 33.19 -12.54 -1.05
N ARG A 895 31.94 -12.89 -1.36
CA ARG A 895 30.98 -11.94 -1.98
C ARG A 895 30.65 -10.80 -1.02
N ASP A 896 30.37 -11.16 0.23
CA ASP A 896 30.01 -10.26 1.33
C ASP A 896 30.81 -10.66 2.58
N LEU A 897 32.13 -10.49 2.54
CA LEU A 897 33.02 -10.87 3.64
C LEU A 897 32.52 -10.24 4.95
N ALA A 898 32.00 -11.09 5.84
CA ALA A 898 31.51 -10.81 7.19
C ALA A 898 31.03 -9.37 7.43
N GLY A 899 29.85 -9.01 6.90
CA GLY A 899 29.05 -7.89 7.38
C GLY A 899 29.46 -6.47 6.97
N ASN A 900 30.68 -6.24 6.46
CA ASN A 900 31.17 -4.87 6.16
C ASN A 900 31.07 -4.43 4.69
N GLY A 901 30.46 -5.23 3.81
CA GLY A 901 30.18 -4.84 2.41
C GLY A 901 31.40 -4.73 1.48
N SER A 902 32.58 -5.19 1.91
CA SER A 902 33.86 -5.10 1.19
C SER A 902 34.26 -6.37 0.42
N GLY A 903 33.30 -7.21 0.03
CA GLY A 903 33.56 -8.37 -0.83
C GLY A 903 33.53 -8.01 -2.32
N TRP A 904 33.90 -8.96 -3.19
CA TRP A 904 34.01 -8.69 -4.64
C TRP A 904 32.66 -8.32 -5.29
N GLY A 905 31.52 -8.59 -4.65
CA GLY A 905 30.20 -8.19 -5.13
C GLY A 905 30.01 -6.67 -5.22
N SER A 906 30.81 -5.89 -4.47
CA SER A 906 30.81 -4.42 -4.50
C SER A 906 31.41 -3.81 -5.77
N LEU A 907 32.23 -4.56 -6.52
CA LEU A 907 32.89 -4.10 -7.76
C LEU A 907 31.96 -4.11 -8.99
N MET A 908 30.76 -4.67 -8.86
CA MET A 908 29.78 -4.83 -9.94
C MET A 908 28.44 -4.18 -9.53
N SER A 909 27.61 -3.76 -10.49
CA SER A 909 26.34 -3.10 -10.17
C SER A 909 25.44 -4.00 -9.29
N ARG A 910 24.90 -3.44 -8.19
CA ARG A 910 24.23 -4.21 -7.11
C ARG A 910 23.01 -5.03 -7.55
N ASN A 911 22.44 -4.76 -8.72
CA ASN A 911 21.30 -5.52 -9.26
C ASN A 911 21.71 -6.70 -10.14
N ALA A 912 23.01 -6.89 -10.45
CA ALA A 912 23.49 -7.91 -11.38
C ALA A 912 24.12 -9.15 -10.70
N VAL A 913 24.51 -9.04 -9.43
CA VAL A 913 25.28 -10.08 -8.72
C VAL A 913 24.48 -10.67 -7.56
N SER A 914 23.91 -11.85 -7.77
CA SER A 914 23.21 -12.64 -6.76
C SER A 914 23.91 -13.99 -6.51
N ASN A 915 23.42 -14.76 -5.53
CA ASN A 915 23.85 -16.16 -5.37
C ASN A 915 23.63 -16.96 -6.67
N GLY A 916 22.58 -16.64 -7.42
CA GLY A 916 22.27 -17.22 -8.72
C GLY A 916 23.31 -16.88 -9.78
N THR A 917 23.87 -15.66 -9.77
CA THR A 917 24.92 -15.24 -10.73
C THR A 917 26.18 -16.10 -10.60
N VAL A 918 26.65 -16.37 -9.38
CA VAL A 918 27.81 -17.25 -9.14
C VAL A 918 27.50 -18.68 -9.59
N ALA A 919 26.31 -19.19 -9.27
CA ALA A 919 25.89 -20.53 -9.67
C ALA A 919 25.81 -20.67 -11.21
N LEU A 920 25.27 -19.66 -11.90
CA LEU A 920 25.16 -19.62 -13.35
C LEU A 920 26.55 -19.51 -14.00
N LEU A 921 27.44 -18.68 -13.44
CA LEU A 921 28.82 -18.56 -13.90
C LEU A 921 29.54 -19.92 -13.85
N MET A 922 29.40 -20.66 -12.75
CA MET A 922 30.00 -21.98 -12.61
C MET A 922 29.41 -22.98 -13.62
N ALA A 923 28.09 -22.95 -13.82
CA ALA A 923 27.45 -23.77 -14.84
C ALA A 923 27.99 -23.45 -16.26
N VAL A 924 28.13 -22.18 -16.60
CA VAL A 924 28.72 -21.76 -17.89
C VAL A 924 30.17 -22.20 -17.99
N LEU A 925 30.97 -22.06 -16.94
CA LEU A 925 32.37 -22.50 -16.94
C LEU A 925 32.51 -24.03 -17.15
N THR A 926 31.58 -24.85 -16.64
CA THR A 926 31.59 -26.30 -16.95
C THR A 926 31.31 -26.61 -18.42
N MET A 927 30.71 -25.68 -19.16
CA MET A 927 30.48 -25.81 -20.61
C MET A 927 31.63 -25.26 -21.46
N ILE A 928 32.53 -24.46 -20.87
CA ILE A 928 33.65 -23.81 -21.56
C ILE A 928 34.99 -24.48 -21.24
N LEU A 929 35.16 -25.07 -20.06
CA LEU A 929 36.45 -25.65 -19.70
C LEU A 929 36.65 -27.02 -20.37
N PRO A 930 37.85 -27.29 -20.92
CA PRO A 930 38.11 -28.53 -21.63
C PRO A 930 38.19 -29.71 -20.68
N ASN A 931 37.64 -30.83 -21.14
CA ASN A 931 37.58 -32.10 -20.44
C ASN A 931 38.96 -32.78 -20.37
N GLU A 932 39.89 -32.45 -21.27
CA GLU A 932 41.23 -33.06 -21.31
C GLU A 932 42.32 -31.98 -21.20
N LYS A 933 43.50 -32.36 -20.68
CA LYS A 933 44.64 -31.44 -20.59
C LYS A 933 45.06 -31.06 -22.02
N PRO A 934 45.09 -29.77 -22.38
CA PRO A 934 45.44 -29.37 -23.74
C PRO A 934 46.87 -29.84 -24.07
N ARG A 935 47.01 -30.74 -25.06
CA ARG A 935 48.30 -31.18 -25.62
C ARG A 935 48.58 -30.35 -26.86
N LEU A 936 49.80 -29.81 -26.97
CA LEU A 936 50.14 -28.79 -27.99
C LEU A 936 49.93 -29.21 -29.46
N ASN A 937 49.83 -30.51 -29.78
CA ASN A 937 49.81 -31.00 -31.17
C ASN A 937 48.52 -31.73 -31.62
N ASP A 938 47.47 -31.84 -30.79
CA ASP A 938 46.17 -32.39 -31.22
C ASP A 938 45.02 -31.76 -30.42
N TRP A 939 44.34 -30.77 -31.01
CA TRP A 939 43.26 -30.02 -30.36
C TRP A 939 41.90 -30.64 -30.64
N LYS A 940 41.50 -31.65 -29.84
CA LYS A 940 40.09 -32.05 -29.74
C LYS A 940 39.47 -31.41 -28.52
N TYR A 941 38.67 -30.36 -28.74
CA TYR A 941 37.99 -29.64 -27.68
C TYR A 941 36.65 -30.32 -27.34
N ASN A 942 36.60 -30.96 -26.17
CA ASN A 942 35.37 -31.44 -25.56
C ASN A 942 35.19 -30.71 -24.23
N PRO A 943 34.04 -30.06 -23.94
CA PRO A 943 33.81 -29.43 -22.65
C PRO A 943 33.51 -30.46 -21.56
N ILE A 944 33.67 -30.09 -20.28
CA ILE A 944 33.34 -30.95 -19.13
C ILE A 944 31.88 -31.41 -19.20
N ILE A 945 30.98 -30.49 -19.56
CA ILE A 945 29.58 -30.80 -19.89
C ILE A 945 29.21 -30.19 -21.25
N PRO A 946 29.01 -31.01 -22.30
CA PRO A 946 28.37 -30.56 -23.53
C PRO A 946 26.92 -30.15 -23.27
N TRP A 947 26.50 -29.03 -23.85
CA TRP A 947 25.12 -28.53 -23.75
C TRP A 947 24.07 -29.58 -24.15
N MET A 948 24.36 -30.39 -25.18
CA MET A 948 23.44 -31.43 -25.65
C MET A 948 23.23 -32.56 -24.64
N ASP A 949 24.22 -32.82 -23.78
CA ASP A 949 24.09 -33.81 -22.70
C ASP A 949 23.32 -33.22 -21.51
N LEU A 950 23.65 -31.98 -21.13
CA LEU A 950 22.94 -31.29 -20.04
C LEU A 950 21.47 -31.10 -20.39
N SER A 951 21.16 -30.51 -21.55
CA SER A 951 19.78 -30.21 -21.96
C SER A 951 18.87 -31.44 -22.01
N LYS A 952 19.41 -32.64 -22.29
CA LYS A 952 18.64 -33.89 -22.26
C LYS A 952 18.39 -34.42 -20.85
N ASN A 953 19.34 -34.24 -19.95
CA ASN A 953 19.30 -34.82 -18.61
C ASN A 953 18.86 -33.81 -17.53
N TYR A 954 18.70 -32.54 -17.89
CA TYR A 954 18.31 -31.46 -16.98
C TYR A 954 16.80 -31.48 -16.71
N PRO A 955 16.34 -31.30 -15.45
CA PRO A 955 14.93 -31.30 -15.08
C PRO A 955 14.23 -29.98 -15.42
N TRP A 956 14.07 -29.69 -16.72
CA TRP A 956 13.45 -28.45 -17.22
C TRP A 956 12.05 -28.19 -16.68
N GLY A 957 11.26 -29.24 -16.45
CA GLY A 957 9.91 -29.12 -15.90
C GLY A 957 9.88 -28.47 -14.52
N THR A 958 10.84 -28.80 -13.66
CA THR A 958 10.94 -28.26 -12.29
C THR A 958 11.29 -26.78 -12.31
N LEU A 959 12.19 -26.37 -13.22
CA LEU A 959 12.58 -24.97 -13.39
C LEU A 959 11.40 -24.11 -13.87
N LEU A 960 10.64 -24.60 -14.86
CA LEU A 960 9.45 -23.89 -15.37
C LEU A 960 8.32 -23.85 -14.34
N MET A 961 8.13 -24.91 -13.55
CA MET A 961 7.17 -24.90 -12.43
C MET A 961 7.51 -23.85 -11.37
N LEU A 962 8.80 -23.67 -11.05
CA LEU A 962 9.23 -22.65 -10.09
C LEU A 962 8.86 -21.24 -10.58
N GLY A 963 9.11 -20.94 -11.86
CA GLY A 963 8.72 -19.67 -12.48
C GLY A 963 7.21 -19.43 -12.48
N ALA A 964 6.43 -20.48 -12.79
CA ALA A 964 4.97 -20.45 -12.70
C ALA A 964 4.49 -20.15 -11.28
N GLY A 965 5.02 -20.83 -10.27
CA GLY A 965 4.66 -20.62 -8.88
C GLY A 965 4.95 -19.19 -8.40
N LEU A 966 6.12 -18.64 -8.76
CA LEU A 966 6.48 -17.25 -8.44
C LEU A 966 5.55 -16.24 -9.13
N SER A 967 5.15 -16.51 -10.37
CA SER A 967 4.21 -15.65 -11.10
C SER A 967 2.81 -15.66 -10.49
N ILE A 968 2.34 -16.81 -10.02
CA ILE A 968 1.06 -16.96 -9.31
C ILE A 968 1.11 -16.21 -7.98
N ALA A 969 2.20 -16.36 -7.22
CA ALA A 969 2.38 -15.66 -5.94
C ALA A 969 2.37 -14.13 -6.12
N GLN A 970 3.04 -13.61 -7.16
CA GLN A 970 2.99 -12.19 -7.47
C GLN A 970 1.59 -11.74 -7.89
N ALA A 971 0.86 -12.56 -8.65
CA ALA A 971 -0.53 -12.25 -9.00
C ALA A 971 -1.43 -12.15 -7.76
N PHE A 972 -1.18 -12.96 -6.72
CA PHE A 972 -1.89 -12.85 -5.45
C PHE A 972 -1.53 -11.61 -4.64
N GLN A 973 -0.29 -11.10 -4.70
CA GLN A 973 0.13 -9.88 -3.98
C GLN A 973 -0.45 -8.57 -4.52
N VAL A 974 -1.00 -8.58 -5.75
CA VAL A 974 -1.70 -7.43 -6.34
C VAL A 974 -3.12 -7.27 -5.75
N TYR A 975 -3.59 -8.26 -4.97
CA TYR A 975 -4.86 -8.26 -4.24
C TYR A 975 -4.58 -8.22 -2.73
#